data_AF-A0A2S5X6A5-F1
#
_entry.id   AF-A0A2S5X6A5-F1
#
_cell.length_a   1.000
_cell.length_b   1.000
_cell.length_c   1.000
_cell.angle_alpha   90.00
_cell.angle_beta   90.00
_cell.angle_gamma   90.00
#
_symmetry.space_group_name_H-M   'P 1'
#
loop_
_entity.id
_entity.type
_entity.pdbx_description
1 polymer ?
#
loop_
_entity_poly.entity_id
_entity_poly.type
_entity_poly.pdbx_seq_one_letter_code
_entity_poly.pdbx_strand_id
1 'polypeptide(L)'
;MAVVTSFDAAGLHESAPTANDADRRASGQSLERDPGMPTSTWRLRSDAWEYLRFAIKRLESGHETASILDADGEISRNLRALETLELYWAGFGQRYVAEIREALDNGEYSSALERIGRVVSRLRGTSIPADHRDDRLDEAERAELQDDSDPRPRFEVLLVDETTPADRDALRADILKLRSAADAFVYDYVIVPSADDAVAAVLTNPNILAVVIRPGFSDRSQQRLSRDMRETIDLAHVDSAGTTATSRSSLASVQRVLGLADTLNTLRPELDLYLVAGAHIEDLAGVLTRRFRRVFLREDQLELHLSLLRRVSHLYDTPFFTAIQEHARRPAGVFHALPISRGGSVVTSKWITDLVDFYGLNLLLAETSATSGGLDSLLAPVGAIKKSQELAARAFGAKHTFFVTNGTSTANKIVHQALVSPGDIVLVDRNCHKSHHHALMLTGARTAYLEAYPLNEFAFYGAVPLDRIKQLLLDYRAAGRLDEVRLVTLTNCTFDGIVYDPERVMAECLAIKPDLVFLWDEAWFAFAAFHPITRRRTAMAAAKHLEERLSSSAHATAYQEQRARLFDPETGEPAADDAWLAERLLPSPDARIRVYATQSTHKTLTALRQGSMIHVYDKDWYREAEEPFHEAYMTHTSTSPNYQILASLDLGRRQVELEGFELVQRQLDLATSIAQAIARHPLLRRTFRVLSGHDLIPAANRASARPMPHRDGFSTMWQAWEEDEFVVDPSRITVEISRTGVDGDTFKHEHLMDRYGIQVNKTSRNTVLFMTNIGTSRSSVGYLIEVLVKLAERFEEETQAREIDGERPAPAPMPPLPDFSAFAPDYASADGLPDGDLRTAFFRGQRRANIEHLSHAQLTERVAGGAKPVSAGFVTPYPPGFPVLVPGQLVTDEVLDFMAVLDTREIHGYDPLRGYRILRED
;
A
#
# COMPACT_ATOMS: atom_id res chain seq x y z
N MET A 1 24.89 50.38 44.12
CA MET A 1 25.79 51.52 43.80
C MET A 1 26.15 51.36 42.34
N ALA A 2 26.22 52.33 41.44
CA ALA A 2 26.03 53.78 41.37
C ALA A 2 26.25 54.08 39.84
N VAL A 3 25.55 54.98 39.13
CA VAL A 3 25.60 56.46 39.22
C VAL A 3 27.05 56.95 38.93
N VAL A 4 27.37 57.74 37.90
CA VAL A 4 26.50 58.48 36.95
C VAL A 4 27.17 58.79 35.58
N THR A 5 26.29 59.21 34.66
CA THR A 5 26.35 59.80 33.31
C THR A 5 27.31 60.99 33.05
N SER A 6 27.16 61.63 31.86
CA SER A 6 27.49 63.02 31.45
C SER A 6 28.69 63.21 30.48
N PHE A 7 28.66 64.14 29.49
CA PHE A 7 27.57 65.00 28.96
C PHE A 7 27.83 65.43 27.48
N ASP A 8 26.82 66.06 26.85
CA ASP A 8 26.74 66.54 25.46
C ASP A 8 27.65 67.70 25.02
N ALA A 9 27.81 67.86 23.69
CA ALA A 9 27.71 69.18 23.01
C ALA A 9 27.45 69.05 21.47
N ALA A 10 26.52 69.84 20.93
CA ALA A 10 26.34 70.12 19.49
C ALA A 10 26.85 71.54 19.16
N GLY A 11 26.93 72.06 17.92
CA GLY A 11 26.52 71.62 16.58
C GLY A 11 26.53 72.84 15.61
N LEU A 12 25.85 72.75 14.44
CA LEU A 12 25.67 73.81 13.41
C LEU A 12 26.96 74.15 12.62
N HIS A 13 26.98 74.59 11.36
CA HIS A 13 26.03 74.73 10.22
C HIS A 13 26.93 74.91 8.95
N GLU A 14 26.59 74.63 7.69
CA GLU A 14 25.40 74.10 6.97
C GLU A 14 25.88 72.91 6.05
N SER A 15 25.38 72.49 4.87
CA SER A 15 24.37 72.93 3.88
C SER A 15 23.86 71.73 3.04
N ALA A 16 22.91 71.95 2.10
CA ALA A 16 22.42 70.95 1.12
C ALA A 16 22.50 71.48 -0.33
N PRO A 17 22.41 70.64 -1.40
CA PRO A 17 21.13 70.01 -1.79
C PRO A 17 21.17 68.54 -2.30
N THR A 18 19.96 68.02 -2.50
CA THR A 18 19.50 66.65 -2.80
C THR A 18 19.89 65.98 -4.14
N ALA A 19 20.06 64.65 -4.11
CA ALA A 19 19.66 63.65 -5.13
C ALA A 19 19.66 62.26 -4.43
N ASN A 20 18.57 61.54 -4.13
CA ASN A 20 17.38 61.07 -4.86
C ASN A 20 17.58 59.88 -5.84
N ASP A 21 16.84 58.79 -5.57
CA ASP A 21 16.41 57.70 -6.49
C ASP A 21 17.40 56.73 -7.19
N ALA A 22 18.63 56.54 -6.70
CA ALA A 22 19.48 55.44 -7.17
C ALA A 22 19.33 54.12 -6.36
N ASP A 23 19.46 54.19 -5.03
CA ASP A 23 19.86 53.05 -4.19
C ASP A 23 18.74 52.10 -3.70
N ARG A 24 17.51 52.23 -4.20
CA ARG A 24 16.38 51.36 -3.82
C ARG A 24 16.05 50.25 -4.82
N ARG A 25 16.89 50.02 -5.83
CA ARG A 25 16.73 48.92 -6.81
C ARG A 25 17.74 47.77 -6.64
N ALA A 26 18.50 47.74 -5.55
CA ALA A 26 19.58 46.77 -5.31
C ALA A 26 19.26 45.69 -4.24
N SER A 27 18.03 45.61 -3.72
CA SER A 27 17.60 44.49 -2.88
C SER A 27 17.15 43.31 -3.77
N GLY A 28 18.10 42.66 -4.42
CA GLY A 28 17.84 41.42 -5.16
C GLY A 28 17.27 40.37 -4.20
N GLN A 29 16.04 39.90 -4.46
CA GLN A 29 15.47 38.79 -3.71
C GLN A 29 16.39 37.58 -3.87
N SER A 30 16.94 37.06 -2.77
CA SER A 30 17.62 35.78 -2.81
C SER A 30 16.56 34.70 -3.07
N LEU A 31 16.48 34.25 -4.33
CA LEU A 31 15.75 33.04 -4.72
C LEU A 31 15.99 31.96 -3.66
N GLU A 32 14.92 31.31 -3.20
CA GLU A 32 15.02 30.27 -2.18
C GLU A 32 16.10 29.25 -2.52
N ARG A 33 16.80 28.75 -1.50
CA ARG A 33 17.81 27.71 -1.69
C ARG A 33 17.16 26.53 -2.38
N ASP A 34 17.61 26.29 -3.61
CA ASP A 34 17.31 25.12 -4.42
C ASP A 34 17.36 23.85 -3.54
N PRO A 35 16.21 23.20 -3.26
CA PRO A 35 16.16 22.06 -2.36
C PRO A 35 16.71 20.79 -3.01
N GLY A 36 16.98 20.82 -4.33
CA GLY A 36 17.31 19.66 -5.13
C GLY A 36 16.10 18.76 -5.44
N MET A 37 16.32 17.73 -6.26
CA MET A 37 15.29 16.76 -6.64
C MET A 37 14.68 16.06 -5.40
N PRO A 38 13.37 16.22 -5.11
CA PRO A 38 12.69 15.50 -4.03
C PRO A 38 12.40 14.04 -4.46
N THR A 39 11.76 13.26 -3.59
CA THR A 39 11.35 11.88 -3.87
C THR A 39 9.97 11.79 -4.54
N SER A 40 8.97 12.59 -4.11
CA SER A 40 7.72 12.80 -4.87
C SER A 40 7.95 13.73 -6.06
N THR A 41 8.40 13.17 -7.19
CA THR A 41 8.84 13.94 -8.38
C THR A 41 7.78 14.06 -9.47
N TRP A 42 6.94 13.04 -9.69
CA TRP A 42 5.96 13.00 -10.79
C TRP A 42 5.04 14.23 -10.76
N ARG A 43 4.64 14.67 -9.55
CA ARG A 43 3.83 15.85 -9.35
C ARG A 43 4.61 17.12 -9.66
N LEU A 44 5.84 17.25 -9.16
CA LEU A 44 6.68 18.42 -9.42
C LEU A 44 6.94 18.58 -10.94
N ARG A 45 7.23 17.48 -11.63
CA ARG A 45 7.39 17.44 -13.10
C ARG A 45 6.12 17.90 -13.83
N SER A 46 4.96 17.32 -13.48
CA SER A 46 3.68 17.65 -14.10
C SER A 46 3.22 19.07 -13.82
N ASP A 47 3.30 19.52 -12.56
CA ASP A 47 2.90 20.88 -12.14
C ASP A 47 3.83 21.92 -12.78
N ALA A 48 5.13 21.65 -12.92
CA ALA A 48 6.10 22.55 -13.56
C ALA A 48 5.87 22.71 -15.07
N TRP A 49 5.63 21.62 -15.82
CA TRP A 49 5.37 21.71 -17.27
C TRP A 49 4.05 22.42 -17.58
N GLU A 50 2.98 22.17 -16.82
CA GLU A 50 1.70 22.88 -16.97
C GLU A 50 1.81 24.36 -16.56
N TYR A 51 2.57 24.66 -15.48
CA TYR A 51 2.85 26.04 -15.08
C TYR A 51 3.60 26.81 -16.18
N LEU A 52 4.68 26.25 -16.73
CA LEU A 52 5.45 26.90 -17.79
C LEU A 52 4.57 27.15 -19.02
N ARG A 53 3.73 26.18 -19.42
CA ARG A 53 2.76 26.33 -20.51
C ARG A 53 1.78 27.48 -20.26
N PHE A 54 1.31 27.64 -19.03
CA PHE A 54 0.42 28.74 -18.63
C PHE A 54 1.14 30.09 -18.65
N ALA A 55 2.28 30.22 -17.97
CA ALA A 55 3.01 31.47 -17.83
C ALA A 55 3.52 32.01 -19.18
N ILE A 56 4.12 31.14 -20.01
CA ILE A 56 4.71 31.55 -21.30
C ILE A 56 3.62 31.91 -22.31
N LYS A 57 2.43 31.30 -22.23
CA LYS A 57 1.27 31.73 -23.02
C LYS A 57 0.77 33.14 -22.63
N ARG A 58 0.94 33.56 -21.38
CA ARG A 58 0.59 34.94 -20.93
C ARG A 58 1.61 35.97 -21.42
N LEU A 59 2.89 35.58 -21.51
CA LEU A 59 3.94 36.37 -22.15
C LEU A 59 3.72 36.51 -23.66
N GLU A 60 3.52 35.40 -24.39
CA GLU A 60 3.27 35.40 -25.85
C GLU A 60 2.05 36.26 -26.21
N SER A 61 0.96 36.15 -25.44
CA SER A 61 -0.27 36.93 -25.68
C SER A 61 -0.21 38.37 -25.14
N GLY A 62 0.93 38.83 -24.61
CA GLY A 62 1.14 40.21 -24.17
C GLY A 62 0.25 40.68 -23.01
N HIS A 63 -0.32 39.76 -22.23
CA HIS A 63 -1.24 40.09 -21.15
C HIS A 63 -0.53 40.59 -19.87
N GLU A 64 0.76 40.31 -19.74
CA GLU A 64 1.64 40.82 -18.67
C GLU A 64 3.00 41.23 -19.26
N THR A 65 3.66 42.21 -18.65
CA THR A 65 5.03 42.60 -18.98
C THR A 65 6.01 41.61 -18.34
N ALA A 66 7.10 41.25 -19.02
CA ALA A 66 8.10 40.28 -18.53
C ALA A 66 8.56 40.56 -17.09
N SER A 67 8.75 41.84 -16.73
CA SER A 67 9.15 42.28 -15.38
C SER A 67 8.16 41.95 -14.25
N ILE A 68 6.95 41.45 -14.55
CA ILE A 68 6.00 40.94 -13.55
C ILE A 68 6.29 39.47 -13.24
N LEU A 69 6.61 38.66 -14.26
CA LEU A 69 6.89 37.22 -14.10
C LEU A 69 8.35 36.95 -13.69
N ASP A 70 9.29 37.82 -14.09
CA ASP A 70 10.66 37.83 -13.57
C ASP A 70 10.71 38.17 -12.07
N ALA A 71 9.76 38.98 -11.57
CA ALA A 71 9.76 39.45 -10.18
C ALA A 71 9.44 38.34 -9.15
N ASP A 72 8.78 37.25 -9.54
CA ASP A 72 8.58 36.05 -8.73
C ASP A 72 9.65 34.95 -8.98
N GLY A 73 10.48 35.10 -10.03
CA GLY A 73 11.55 34.17 -10.40
C GLY A 73 11.08 32.74 -10.72
N GLU A 74 9.78 32.53 -10.93
CA GLU A 74 9.13 31.24 -10.81
C GLU A 74 9.24 30.38 -12.08
N ILE A 75 9.27 31.01 -13.25
CA ILE A 75 9.68 30.36 -14.51
C ILE A 75 11.10 29.79 -14.34
N SER A 76 12.01 30.59 -13.78
CA SER A 76 13.40 30.20 -13.53
C SER A 76 13.55 29.14 -12.43
N ARG A 77 12.63 29.06 -11.45
CA ARG A 77 12.51 27.92 -10.51
C ARG A 77 12.13 26.64 -11.25
N ASN A 78 11.01 26.66 -11.98
CA ASN A 78 10.48 25.49 -12.68
C ASN A 78 11.43 24.92 -13.72
N LEU A 79 12.07 25.78 -14.54
CA LEU A 79 13.08 25.33 -15.52
C LEU A 79 14.28 24.64 -14.84
N ARG A 80 14.79 25.15 -13.71
CA ARG A 80 15.91 24.50 -12.99
C ARG A 80 15.52 23.15 -12.37
N ALA A 81 14.29 23.03 -11.87
CA ALA A 81 13.76 21.76 -11.37
C ALA A 81 13.66 20.72 -12.51
N LEU A 82 13.08 21.11 -13.64
CA LEU A 82 12.95 20.25 -14.82
C LEU A 82 14.32 19.86 -15.42
N GLU A 83 15.27 20.80 -15.46
CA GLU A 83 16.65 20.54 -15.93
C GLU A 83 17.34 19.44 -15.11
N THR A 84 16.97 19.25 -13.83
CA THR A 84 17.42 18.10 -13.03
C THR A 84 16.52 16.87 -13.24
N LEU A 85 15.20 17.03 -13.26
CA LEU A 85 14.22 15.94 -13.33
C LEU A 85 14.28 15.16 -14.66
N GLU A 86 14.41 15.85 -15.80
CA GLU A 86 14.35 15.23 -17.12
C GLU A 86 15.56 14.34 -17.44
N LEU A 87 16.61 14.27 -16.61
CA LEU A 87 17.62 13.21 -16.75
C LEU A 87 17.04 11.81 -16.54
N TYR A 88 16.05 11.71 -15.66
CA TYR A 88 15.51 10.44 -15.14
C TYR A 88 14.26 9.97 -15.90
N TRP A 89 13.88 10.64 -16.98
CA TRP A 89 12.71 10.35 -17.80
C TRP A 89 13.05 10.40 -19.30
N ALA A 90 12.40 9.56 -20.10
CA ALA A 90 12.67 9.47 -21.52
C ALA A 90 11.95 10.56 -22.35
N GLY A 91 12.39 10.72 -23.60
CA GLY A 91 11.88 11.72 -24.54
C GLY A 91 12.78 12.95 -24.61
N PHE A 92 12.53 13.93 -23.73
CA PHE A 92 13.03 15.30 -23.91
C PHE A 92 14.42 15.54 -23.28
N GLY A 93 14.65 15.11 -22.04
CA GLY A 93 15.97 15.23 -21.40
C GLY A 93 16.39 16.65 -21.01
N GLN A 94 17.52 16.75 -20.30
CA GLN A 94 18.06 18.02 -19.76
C GLN A 94 18.32 19.06 -20.88
N ARG A 95 18.81 18.61 -22.04
CA ARG A 95 19.12 19.46 -23.20
C ARG A 95 17.89 20.21 -23.72
N TYR A 96 16.73 19.57 -23.79
CA TYR A 96 15.50 20.20 -24.29
C TYR A 96 14.99 21.29 -23.34
N VAL A 97 15.19 21.12 -22.03
CA VAL A 97 14.90 22.17 -21.03
C VAL A 97 15.86 23.36 -21.18
N ALA A 98 17.13 23.11 -21.49
CA ALA A 98 18.11 24.16 -21.77
C ALA A 98 17.80 24.92 -23.07
N GLU A 99 17.40 24.24 -24.15
CA GLU A 99 16.96 24.88 -25.40
C GLU A 99 15.68 25.71 -25.20
N ILE A 100 14.76 25.27 -24.34
CA ILE A 100 13.59 26.09 -23.93
C ILE A 100 14.03 27.31 -23.11
N ARG A 101 15.01 27.18 -22.21
CA ARG A 101 15.58 28.32 -21.46
C ARG A 101 16.18 29.35 -22.41
N GLU A 102 17.03 28.92 -23.35
CA GLU A 102 17.66 29.79 -24.34
C GLU A 102 16.63 30.51 -25.22
N ALA A 103 15.59 29.81 -25.69
CA ALA A 103 14.49 30.43 -26.42
C ALA A 103 13.76 31.52 -25.60
N LEU A 104 13.59 31.33 -24.29
CA LEU A 104 12.95 32.31 -23.41
C LEU A 104 13.86 33.51 -23.11
N ASP A 105 15.15 33.28 -22.87
CA ASP A 105 16.15 34.31 -22.65
C ASP A 105 16.34 35.19 -23.91
N ASN A 106 16.15 34.61 -25.10
CA ASN A 106 16.12 35.31 -26.40
C ASN A 106 14.75 35.96 -26.74
N GLY A 107 13.71 35.76 -25.93
CA GLY A 107 12.36 36.32 -26.15
C GLY A 107 11.49 35.57 -27.18
N GLU A 108 11.88 34.36 -27.61
CA GLU A 108 11.19 33.53 -28.60
C GLU A 108 10.00 32.74 -27.99
N TYR A 109 9.11 33.44 -27.26
CA TYR A 109 8.05 32.81 -26.44
C TYR A 109 7.17 31.80 -27.21
N SER A 110 6.94 32.01 -28.50
CA SER A 110 6.14 31.09 -29.34
C SER A 110 6.87 29.75 -29.61
N SER A 111 8.19 29.79 -29.84
CA SER A 111 9.05 28.61 -30.00
C SER A 111 9.11 27.79 -28.71
N ALA A 112 9.31 28.48 -27.58
CA ALA A 112 9.26 27.86 -26.25
C ALA A 112 7.88 27.23 -25.95
N LEU A 113 6.78 27.93 -26.29
CA LEU A 113 5.42 27.44 -26.05
C LEU A 113 5.07 26.21 -26.92
N GLU A 114 5.53 26.15 -28.17
CA GLU A 114 5.36 24.96 -29.02
C GLU A 114 6.07 23.75 -28.40
N ARG A 115 7.35 23.92 -28.03
CA ARG A 115 8.18 22.87 -27.40
C ARG A 115 7.54 22.34 -26.12
N ILE A 116 7.13 23.23 -25.21
CA ILE A 116 6.36 22.86 -23.99
C ILE A 116 5.03 22.18 -24.35
N GLY A 117 4.38 22.63 -25.42
CA GLY A 117 3.16 22.04 -25.97
C GLY A 117 3.32 20.57 -26.37
N ARG A 118 4.47 20.19 -26.95
CA ARG A 118 4.80 18.79 -27.25
C ARG A 118 4.92 17.97 -25.96
N VAL A 119 5.71 18.44 -24.98
CA VAL A 119 5.88 17.75 -23.68
C VAL A 119 4.56 17.53 -22.96
N VAL A 120 3.75 18.57 -22.79
CA VAL A 120 2.47 18.47 -22.08
C VAL A 120 1.47 17.56 -22.81
N SER A 121 1.54 17.46 -24.14
CA SER A 121 0.68 16.55 -24.90
C SER A 121 1.10 15.09 -24.71
N ARG A 122 2.41 14.80 -24.77
CA ARG A 122 2.98 13.48 -24.48
C ARG A 122 2.72 13.03 -23.04
N LEU A 123 2.85 13.93 -22.05
CA LEU A 123 2.51 13.66 -20.64
C LEU A 123 1.02 13.33 -20.41
N ARG A 124 0.12 13.85 -21.26
CA ARG A 124 -1.33 13.59 -21.17
C ARG A 124 -1.79 12.37 -21.96
N GLY A 125 -0.89 11.71 -22.70
CA GLY A 125 -1.25 10.63 -23.63
C GLY A 125 -2.14 11.10 -24.80
N THR A 126 -2.18 12.40 -25.07
CA THR A 126 -2.99 13.00 -26.14
C THR A 126 -2.13 13.29 -27.35
N SER A 127 -2.48 12.72 -28.51
CA SER A 127 -1.83 13.08 -29.77
C SER A 127 -2.01 14.57 -30.07
N ILE A 128 -0.95 15.21 -30.56
CA ILE A 128 -0.99 16.58 -31.02
C ILE A 128 -1.83 16.63 -32.31
N PRO A 129 -2.87 17.47 -32.42
CA PRO A 129 -3.53 17.69 -33.70
C PRO A 129 -2.53 18.24 -34.71
N ALA A 130 -2.42 17.61 -35.89
CA ALA A 130 -1.48 18.04 -36.91
C ALA A 130 -1.80 19.48 -37.39
N ASP A 131 -0.98 20.46 -37.00
CA ASP A 131 -1.06 21.84 -37.50
C ASP A 131 -0.32 21.96 -38.84
N HIS A 132 -0.78 22.87 -39.70
CA HIS A 132 -0.31 23.03 -41.07
C HIS A 132 1.01 23.84 -41.16
N ARG A 133 2.02 23.45 -40.37
CA ARG A 133 3.37 24.08 -40.34
C ARG A 133 4.53 23.10 -40.61
N ASP A 134 4.20 21.87 -41.00
CA ASP A 134 5.10 20.73 -41.21
C ASP A 134 6.25 21.02 -42.21
N ASP A 135 6.05 21.97 -43.13
CA ASP A 135 7.05 22.40 -44.13
C ASP A 135 8.34 23.01 -43.55
N ARG A 136 8.37 23.39 -42.26
CA ARG A 136 9.53 24.04 -41.62
C ARG A 136 10.46 23.11 -40.83
N LEU A 137 10.02 21.88 -40.58
CA LEU A 137 10.71 20.95 -39.68
C LEU A 137 11.79 20.17 -40.41
N ASP A 138 12.91 19.87 -39.74
CA ASP A 138 13.95 19.02 -40.34
C ASP A 138 13.58 17.52 -40.33
N GLU A 139 14.44 16.68 -40.91
CA GLU A 139 14.18 15.25 -41.06
C GLU A 139 14.22 14.49 -39.71
N ALA A 140 14.95 14.99 -38.70
CA ALA A 140 14.95 14.46 -37.36
C ALA A 140 13.70 14.91 -36.58
N GLU A 141 13.33 16.19 -36.66
CA GLU A 141 12.11 16.72 -36.01
C GLU A 141 10.84 16.02 -36.52
N ARG A 142 10.78 15.70 -37.83
CA ARG A 142 9.67 14.91 -38.40
C ARG A 142 9.67 13.46 -37.93
N ALA A 143 10.84 12.84 -37.77
CA ALA A 143 10.94 11.49 -37.21
C ALA A 143 10.47 11.45 -35.75
N GLU A 144 10.79 12.46 -34.94
CA GLU A 144 10.28 12.58 -33.57
C GLU A 144 8.75 12.76 -33.52
N LEU A 145 8.17 13.59 -34.39
CA LEU A 145 6.72 13.81 -34.44
C LEU A 145 5.96 12.58 -34.95
N GLN A 146 6.54 11.81 -35.87
CA GLN A 146 5.98 10.52 -36.27
C GLN A 146 6.02 9.51 -35.12
N ASP A 147 7.12 9.46 -34.35
CA ASP A 147 7.20 8.64 -33.14
C ASP A 147 6.14 9.05 -32.12
N ASP A 148 6.06 10.33 -31.72
CA ASP A 148 5.05 10.85 -30.78
C ASP A 148 3.58 10.60 -31.23
N SER A 149 3.34 10.30 -32.51
CA SER A 149 2.03 9.92 -33.06
C SER A 149 1.69 8.42 -33.00
N ASP A 150 2.67 7.54 -32.74
CA ASP A 150 2.49 6.08 -32.74
C ASP A 150 1.56 5.65 -31.57
N PRO A 151 0.43 4.97 -31.84
CA PRO A 151 -0.57 4.61 -30.83
C PRO A 151 -0.21 3.36 -30.01
N ARG A 152 0.94 2.72 -30.22
CA ARG A 152 1.34 1.53 -29.46
C ARG A 152 1.68 1.87 -28.00
N PRO A 153 1.44 0.94 -27.04
CA PRO A 153 1.79 1.18 -25.65
C PRO A 153 3.30 1.39 -25.48
N ARG A 154 3.67 2.43 -24.73
CA ARG A 154 5.06 2.80 -24.45
C ARG A 154 5.51 2.34 -23.07
N PHE A 155 6.80 2.04 -22.96
CA PHE A 155 7.51 1.88 -21.68
C PHE A 155 8.91 2.48 -21.77
N GLU A 156 9.59 2.63 -20.63
CA GLU A 156 10.95 3.16 -20.55
C GLU A 156 11.93 2.07 -20.10
N VAL A 157 13.17 2.17 -20.57
CA VAL A 157 14.26 1.24 -20.22
C VAL A 157 15.41 2.05 -19.64
N LEU A 158 15.80 1.73 -18.41
CA LEU A 158 16.91 2.42 -17.74
C LEU A 158 18.25 1.87 -18.23
N LEU A 159 19.05 2.70 -18.89
CA LEU A 159 20.41 2.38 -19.31
C LEU A 159 21.42 3.04 -18.38
N VAL A 160 22.21 2.23 -17.67
CA VAL A 160 23.25 2.68 -16.73
C VAL A 160 24.62 2.57 -17.40
N ASP A 161 25.15 3.69 -17.91
CA ASP A 161 26.40 3.78 -18.68
C ASP A 161 26.90 5.24 -18.78
N GLU A 162 28.18 5.50 -18.53
CA GLU A 162 28.77 6.80 -18.85
C GLU A 162 28.86 6.98 -20.37
N THR A 163 28.18 8.01 -20.87
CA THR A 163 27.91 8.23 -22.30
C THR A 163 28.08 9.70 -22.64
N THR A 164 28.78 10.02 -23.73
CA THR A 164 28.80 11.38 -24.27
C THR A 164 27.46 11.70 -24.94
N PRO A 165 27.13 12.98 -25.17
CA PRO A 165 25.91 13.35 -25.90
C PRO A 165 25.80 12.67 -27.27
N ALA A 166 26.92 12.54 -28.01
CA ALA A 166 26.96 11.87 -29.30
C ALA A 166 26.66 10.36 -29.20
N ASP A 167 27.10 9.69 -28.13
CA ASP A 167 26.75 8.28 -27.88
C ASP A 167 25.25 8.11 -27.60
N ARG A 168 24.63 9.07 -26.90
CA ARG A 168 23.19 9.05 -26.60
C ARG A 168 22.35 9.24 -27.87
N ASP A 169 22.73 10.21 -28.71
CA ASP A 169 22.08 10.45 -30.00
C ASP A 169 22.21 9.24 -30.94
N ALA A 170 23.40 8.60 -30.97
CA ALA A 170 23.63 7.36 -31.71
C ALA A 170 22.79 6.19 -31.19
N LEU A 171 22.75 5.95 -29.87
CA LEU A 171 21.93 4.90 -29.25
C LEU A 171 20.43 5.08 -29.54
N ARG A 172 19.93 6.33 -29.54
CA ARG A 172 18.54 6.64 -29.89
C ARG A 172 18.26 6.37 -31.37
N ALA A 173 19.17 6.78 -32.26
CA ALA A 173 19.07 6.48 -33.69
C ALA A 173 19.13 4.97 -33.98
N ASP A 174 19.90 4.19 -33.21
CA ASP A 174 19.99 2.73 -33.37
C ASP A 174 18.73 1.99 -32.86
N ILE A 175 18.07 2.46 -31.79
CA ILE A 175 16.73 1.96 -31.43
C ILE A 175 15.75 2.18 -32.59
N LEU A 176 15.72 3.39 -33.16
CA LEU A 176 14.78 3.73 -34.24
C LEU A 176 14.97 2.85 -35.49
N LYS A 177 16.19 2.39 -35.77
CA LYS A 177 16.50 1.42 -36.85
C LYS A 177 16.07 -0.01 -36.51
N LEU A 178 16.00 -0.38 -35.23
CA LEU A 178 15.59 -1.72 -34.78
C LEU A 178 14.07 -1.87 -34.67
N ARG A 179 13.33 -0.78 -34.40
CA ARG A 179 11.86 -0.77 -34.31
C ARG A 179 11.22 -1.28 -35.61
N SER A 180 10.27 -2.20 -35.46
CA SER A 180 9.46 -2.80 -36.51
C SER A 180 7.98 -2.47 -36.33
N ALA A 181 7.21 -2.48 -37.43
CA ALA A 181 5.75 -2.43 -37.37
C ALA A 181 5.13 -3.71 -36.77
N ALA A 182 5.91 -4.78 -36.58
CA ALA A 182 5.50 -6.00 -35.90
C ALA A 182 5.61 -5.92 -34.36
N ASP A 183 6.28 -4.90 -33.81
CA ASP A 183 6.51 -4.81 -32.37
C ASP A 183 5.23 -4.38 -31.65
N ALA A 184 4.82 -5.14 -30.64
CA ALA A 184 3.60 -4.88 -29.87
C ALA A 184 3.73 -3.69 -28.89
N PHE A 185 4.95 -3.21 -28.65
CA PHE A 185 5.28 -2.15 -27.69
C PHE A 185 6.39 -1.28 -28.26
N VAL A 186 6.45 -0.02 -27.82
CA VAL A 186 7.54 0.92 -28.13
C VAL A 186 8.30 1.25 -26.84
N TYR A 187 9.62 1.44 -26.90
CA TYR A 187 10.40 1.89 -25.75
C TYR A 187 11.49 2.90 -26.09
N ASP A 188 11.76 3.77 -25.13
CA ASP A 188 12.84 4.76 -25.13
C ASP A 188 13.82 4.49 -23.97
N TYR A 189 15.08 4.93 -24.10
CA TYR A 189 16.05 4.84 -22.99
C TYR A 189 16.01 6.06 -22.06
N VAL A 190 16.07 5.79 -20.76
CA VAL A 190 16.51 6.75 -19.73
C VAL A 190 18.00 6.49 -19.49
N ILE A 191 18.89 7.44 -19.80
CA ILE A 191 20.35 7.20 -19.77
C ILE A 191 21.02 7.92 -18.61
N VAL A 192 21.42 7.15 -17.59
CA VAL A 192 22.03 7.65 -16.35
C VAL A 192 23.51 7.27 -16.24
N PRO A 193 24.39 8.16 -15.73
CA PRO A 193 25.83 7.92 -15.69
C PRO A 193 26.31 7.17 -14.44
N SER A 194 25.51 7.14 -13.35
CA SER A 194 25.96 6.63 -12.05
C SER A 194 24.99 5.65 -11.39
N ALA A 195 25.48 4.89 -10.40
CA ALA A 195 24.67 3.99 -9.58
C ALA A 195 23.64 4.75 -8.74
N ASP A 196 24.02 5.86 -8.09
CA ASP A 196 23.07 6.74 -7.39
C ASP A 196 21.99 7.30 -8.33
N ASP A 197 22.34 7.66 -9.56
CA ASP A 197 21.36 8.13 -10.56
C ASP A 197 20.41 7.02 -11.03
N ALA A 198 20.88 5.76 -11.09
CA ALA A 198 20.05 4.61 -11.39
C ALA A 198 19.06 4.29 -10.25
N VAL A 199 19.50 4.41 -8.99
CA VAL A 199 18.63 4.29 -7.82
C VAL A 199 17.60 5.43 -7.81
N ALA A 200 18.02 6.67 -8.07
CA ALA A 200 17.11 7.82 -8.19
C ALA A 200 16.07 7.62 -9.31
N ALA A 201 16.48 7.10 -10.48
CA ALA A 201 15.54 6.78 -11.57
C ALA A 201 14.49 5.75 -11.15
N VAL A 202 14.92 4.62 -10.56
CA VAL A 202 14.02 3.54 -10.11
C VAL A 202 13.08 3.98 -8.98
N LEU A 203 13.50 4.93 -8.13
CA LEU A 203 12.68 5.54 -7.09
C LEU A 203 11.71 6.62 -7.58
N THR A 204 11.83 7.12 -8.82
CA THR A 204 11.10 8.35 -9.24
C THR A 204 10.38 8.25 -10.57
N ASN A 205 10.79 7.36 -11.47
CA ASN A 205 10.16 7.15 -12.76
C ASN A 205 9.48 5.77 -12.80
N PRO A 206 8.13 5.71 -12.81
CA PRO A 206 7.40 4.46 -12.85
C PRO A 206 7.43 3.78 -14.22
N ASN A 207 7.58 4.52 -15.31
CA ASN A 207 7.53 4.02 -16.69
C ASN A 207 8.66 3.04 -17.00
N ILE A 208 9.73 3.05 -16.20
CA ILE A 208 10.81 2.08 -16.27
C ILE A 208 10.23 0.69 -15.97
N LEU A 209 10.32 -0.23 -16.95
CA LEU A 209 9.92 -1.65 -16.82
C LEU A 209 11.08 -2.64 -17.00
N ALA A 210 12.26 -2.17 -17.39
CA ALA A 210 13.48 -2.96 -17.51
C ALA A 210 14.72 -2.10 -17.30
N VAL A 211 15.83 -2.73 -16.89
CA VAL A 211 17.14 -2.07 -16.68
C VAL A 211 18.21 -2.78 -17.49
N VAL A 212 19.02 -2.00 -18.21
CA VAL A 212 20.23 -2.45 -18.91
C VAL A 212 21.43 -1.81 -18.22
N ILE A 213 22.25 -2.63 -17.57
CA ILE A 213 23.48 -2.19 -16.92
C ILE A 213 24.65 -2.42 -17.89
N ARG A 214 25.58 -1.47 -17.96
CA ARG A 214 26.89 -1.61 -18.61
C ARG A 214 27.99 -1.28 -17.60
N PRO A 215 29.14 -1.97 -17.56
CA PRO A 215 30.16 -1.75 -16.51
C PRO A 215 30.87 -0.38 -16.47
N GLY A 216 30.46 0.59 -17.30
CA GLY A 216 31.11 1.90 -17.46
C GLY A 216 30.66 2.99 -16.49
N PHE A 217 29.71 2.72 -15.58
CA PHE A 217 29.16 3.74 -14.67
C PHE A 217 30.10 4.10 -13.49
N SER A 218 29.91 5.32 -12.96
CA SER A 218 30.47 5.78 -11.68
C SER A 218 29.54 5.52 -10.49
N ASP A 219 30.07 5.51 -9.27
CA ASP A 219 29.27 5.21 -8.09
C ASP A 219 28.31 6.36 -7.71
N ARG A 220 28.79 7.60 -7.72
CA ARG A 220 28.12 8.75 -7.11
C ARG A 220 27.61 9.78 -8.12
N SER A 221 26.35 10.20 -7.93
CA SER A 221 25.67 11.18 -8.79
C SER A 221 26.36 12.54 -8.78
N GLN A 222 26.36 13.21 -9.93
CA GLN A 222 26.79 14.60 -10.08
C GLN A 222 25.61 15.59 -10.05
N GLN A 223 24.38 15.11 -9.90
CA GLN A 223 23.17 15.92 -9.95
C GLN A 223 22.81 16.56 -8.60
N ARG A 224 22.00 17.62 -8.65
CA ARG A 224 21.50 18.32 -7.46
C ARG A 224 20.31 17.59 -6.84
N LEU A 225 20.60 16.43 -6.24
CA LEU A 225 19.64 15.68 -5.44
C LEU A 225 19.28 16.44 -4.15
N SER A 226 18.08 16.25 -3.63
CA SER A 226 17.71 16.77 -2.31
C SER A 226 18.41 16.02 -1.17
N ARG A 227 18.25 16.54 0.06
CA ARG A 227 18.71 15.83 1.26
C ARG A 227 17.98 14.48 1.41
N ASP A 228 16.65 14.50 1.34
CA ASP A 228 15.81 13.30 1.44
C ASP A 228 16.16 12.25 0.38
N MET A 229 16.36 12.68 -0.87
CA MET A 229 16.74 11.77 -1.96
C MET A 229 18.11 11.11 -1.70
N ARG A 230 19.14 11.87 -1.28
CA ARG A 230 20.45 11.27 -0.93
C ARG A 230 20.34 10.28 0.23
N GLU A 231 19.64 10.66 1.30
CA GLU A 231 19.46 9.79 2.47
C GLU A 231 18.66 8.52 2.10
N THR A 232 17.70 8.61 1.18
CA THR A 232 16.95 7.45 0.65
C THR A 232 17.82 6.55 -0.22
N ILE A 233 18.70 7.11 -1.05
CA ILE A 233 19.64 6.34 -1.89
C ILE A 233 20.67 5.60 -1.01
N ASP A 234 21.26 6.29 -0.02
CA ASP A 234 22.21 5.66 0.90
C ASP A 234 21.54 4.56 1.74
N LEU A 235 20.28 4.73 2.17
CA LEU A 235 19.50 3.67 2.82
C LEU A 235 19.26 2.46 1.90
N ALA A 236 18.89 2.69 0.63
CA ALA A 236 18.64 1.61 -0.32
C ALA A 236 19.90 0.76 -0.62
N HIS A 237 21.08 1.40 -0.69
CA HIS A 237 22.37 0.70 -0.81
C HIS A 237 22.70 -0.11 0.46
N VAL A 238 22.33 0.37 1.65
CA VAL A 238 22.57 -0.35 2.93
C VAL A 238 21.64 -1.56 3.08
N ASP A 239 20.36 -1.43 2.72
CA ASP A 239 19.36 -2.51 2.75
C ASP A 239 19.81 -3.69 1.86
N SER A 240 20.37 -3.40 0.68
CA SER A 240 20.91 -4.43 -0.22
C SER A 240 22.20 -5.08 0.28
N ALA A 241 23.03 -4.37 1.05
CA ALA A 241 24.36 -4.84 1.47
C ALA A 241 24.30 -6.15 2.28
N GLY A 242 23.23 -6.38 3.05
CA GLY A 242 22.99 -7.63 3.77
C GLY A 242 22.70 -8.85 2.87
N THR A 243 22.17 -8.60 1.67
CA THR A 243 21.80 -9.66 0.69
C THR A 243 22.95 -10.07 -0.24
N THR A 244 24.10 -9.40 -0.15
CA THR A 244 25.25 -9.56 -1.06
C THR A 244 25.87 -10.97 -0.99
N ALA A 245 25.29 -11.93 -1.72
CA ALA A 245 25.82 -13.29 -1.80
C ALA A 245 27.27 -13.26 -2.30
N THR A 246 28.19 -13.80 -1.49
CA THR A 246 29.63 -13.55 -1.57
C THR A 246 30.20 -13.78 -2.96
N SER A 247 30.54 -12.68 -3.65
CA SER A 247 31.18 -12.76 -4.96
C SER A 247 32.54 -13.43 -4.84
N ARG A 248 32.77 -14.46 -5.66
CA ARG A 248 34.10 -15.08 -5.81
C ARG A 248 35.07 -14.20 -6.61
N SER A 249 34.62 -13.08 -7.15
CA SER A 249 35.45 -12.12 -7.88
C SER A 249 35.95 -11.00 -6.98
N SER A 250 37.27 -10.78 -6.99
CA SER A 250 37.96 -9.66 -6.35
C SER A 250 37.92 -8.37 -7.18
N LEU A 251 37.31 -8.39 -8.37
CA LEU A 251 37.24 -7.22 -9.25
C LEU A 251 36.15 -6.25 -8.77
N ALA A 252 36.56 -5.06 -8.31
CA ALA A 252 35.67 -4.01 -7.82
C ALA A 252 34.58 -3.62 -8.85
N SER A 253 34.89 -3.61 -10.15
CA SER A 253 33.91 -3.35 -11.20
C SER A 253 32.76 -4.36 -11.23
N VAL A 254 33.04 -5.64 -10.97
CA VAL A 254 32.02 -6.71 -10.90
C VAL A 254 31.22 -6.59 -9.61
N GLN A 255 31.88 -6.21 -8.50
CA GLN A 255 31.22 -5.97 -7.21
C GLN A 255 30.23 -4.79 -7.29
N ARG A 256 30.58 -3.69 -7.98
CA ARG A 256 29.65 -2.57 -8.25
C ARG A 256 28.44 -2.98 -9.08
N VAL A 257 28.65 -3.74 -10.16
CA VAL A 257 27.55 -4.25 -11.01
C VAL A 257 26.61 -5.17 -10.23
N LEU A 258 27.15 -5.99 -9.31
CA LEU A 258 26.34 -6.81 -8.41
C LEU A 258 25.60 -6.01 -7.35
N GLY A 259 26.28 -5.10 -6.65
CA GLY A 259 25.66 -4.29 -5.59
C GLY A 259 24.52 -3.42 -6.14
N LEU A 260 24.72 -2.78 -7.30
CA LEU A 260 23.63 -2.06 -7.96
C LEU A 260 22.48 -2.99 -8.38
N ALA A 261 22.77 -4.18 -8.92
CA ALA A 261 21.72 -5.12 -9.30
C ALA A 261 20.90 -5.61 -8.10
N ASP A 262 21.56 -5.95 -6.99
CA ASP A 262 20.91 -6.36 -5.74
C ASP A 262 20.08 -5.18 -5.16
N THR A 263 20.59 -3.94 -5.18
CA THR A 263 19.83 -2.72 -4.79
C THR A 263 18.58 -2.50 -5.64
N LEU A 264 18.69 -2.48 -6.97
CA LEU A 264 17.54 -2.21 -7.85
C LEU A 264 16.47 -3.31 -7.76
N ASN A 265 16.89 -4.56 -7.58
CA ASN A 265 16.01 -5.71 -7.37
C ASN A 265 15.27 -5.65 -6.02
N THR A 266 15.89 -5.15 -4.95
CA THR A 266 15.19 -4.91 -3.67
C THR A 266 14.14 -3.80 -3.80
N LEU A 267 14.47 -2.71 -4.52
CA LEU A 267 13.59 -1.57 -4.73
C LEU A 267 12.38 -1.88 -5.62
N ARG A 268 12.59 -2.51 -6.79
CA ARG A 268 11.54 -2.84 -7.76
C ARG A 268 11.78 -4.23 -8.39
N PRO A 269 11.50 -5.34 -7.66
CA PRO A 269 11.70 -6.72 -8.12
C PRO A 269 10.81 -7.11 -9.32
N GLU A 270 9.86 -6.27 -9.72
CA GLU A 270 9.15 -6.41 -10.98
C GLU A 270 10.05 -6.16 -12.21
N LEU A 271 11.11 -5.36 -12.07
CA LEU A 271 12.04 -5.00 -13.16
C LEU A 271 12.97 -6.17 -13.52
N ASP A 272 13.07 -6.48 -14.82
CA ASP A 272 14.14 -7.37 -15.29
C ASP A 272 15.44 -6.59 -15.47
N LEU A 273 16.53 -7.15 -14.90
CA LEU A 273 17.88 -6.64 -15.06
C LEU A 273 18.61 -7.40 -16.19
N TYR A 274 19.24 -6.66 -17.09
CA TYR A 274 20.06 -7.17 -18.19
C TYR A 274 21.46 -6.56 -18.12
N LEU A 275 22.48 -7.33 -18.50
CA LEU A 275 23.88 -6.85 -18.56
C LEU A 275 24.37 -6.82 -20.00
N VAL A 276 24.97 -5.71 -20.42
CA VAL A 276 25.68 -5.58 -21.69
C VAL A 276 27.17 -5.40 -21.39
N ALA A 277 27.98 -6.38 -21.76
CA ALA A 277 29.42 -6.42 -21.50
C ALA A 277 30.24 -6.43 -22.81
N GLY A 278 31.54 -6.12 -22.71
CA GLY A 278 32.46 -6.08 -23.87
C GLY A 278 33.36 -7.32 -24.00
N ALA A 279 33.89 -7.82 -22.89
CA ALA A 279 34.81 -8.96 -22.83
C ALA A 279 34.58 -9.75 -21.53
N HIS A 280 35.14 -10.96 -21.43
CA HIS A 280 35.04 -11.84 -20.25
C HIS A 280 33.61 -12.23 -19.87
N ILE A 281 32.72 -12.43 -20.87
CA ILE A 281 31.32 -12.81 -20.60
C ILE A 281 31.22 -14.18 -19.93
N GLU A 282 32.10 -15.13 -20.25
CA GLU A 282 32.14 -16.45 -19.64
C GLU A 282 32.48 -16.37 -18.14
N ASP A 283 33.51 -15.59 -17.79
CA ASP A 283 33.92 -15.35 -16.40
C ASP A 283 32.82 -14.62 -15.60
N LEU A 284 32.14 -13.66 -16.25
CA LEU A 284 31.04 -12.89 -15.66
C LEU A 284 29.77 -13.76 -15.48
N ALA A 285 29.36 -14.51 -16.49
CA ALA A 285 28.12 -15.31 -16.46
C ALA A 285 28.13 -16.37 -15.34
N GLY A 286 29.30 -16.95 -15.04
CA GLY A 286 29.48 -17.90 -13.94
C GLY A 286 29.30 -17.31 -12.53
N VAL A 287 29.35 -15.98 -12.38
CA VAL A 287 29.22 -15.27 -11.09
C VAL A 287 27.92 -14.46 -10.99
N LEU A 288 27.42 -13.95 -12.12
CA LEU A 288 26.27 -13.03 -12.18
C LEU A 288 24.92 -13.72 -12.37
N THR A 289 24.92 -15.04 -12.61
CA THR A 289 23.69 -15.84 -12.71
C THR A 289 22.84 -15.71 -11.43
N ARG A 290 21.51 -15.72 -11.61
CA ARG A 290 20.44 -15.34 -10.65
C ARG A 290 20.09 -13.85 -10.54
N ARG A 291 21.02 -12.90 -10.73
CA ARG A 291 20.69 -11.45 -10.72
C ARG A 291 20.14 -10.97 -12.06
N PHE A 292 20.86 -11.28 -13.12
CA PHE A 292 20.55 -10.84 -14.48
C PHE A 292 19.75 -11.90 -15.22
N ARG A 293 18.69 -11.48 -15.94
CA ARG A 293 17.86 -12.38 -16.74
C ARG A 293 18.58 -12.86 -18.01
N ARG A 294 19.44 -12.01 -18.57
CA ARG A 294 20.34 -12.35 -19.69
C ARG A 294 21.55 -11.40 -19.72
N VAL A 295 22.67 -11.92 -20.21
CA VAL A 295 23.91 -11.16 -20.51
C VAL A 295 24.08 -11.12 -22.03
N PHE A 296 24.57 -10.00 -22.56
CA PHE A 296 24.77 -9.74 -23.99
C PHE A 296 26.15 -9.13 -24.27
N LEU A 297 26.69 -9.33 -25.47
CA LEU A 297 27.77 -8.51 -26.01
C LEU A 297 27.23 -7.12 -26.40
N ARG A 298 28.14 -6.14 -26.52
CA ARG A 298 27.80 -4.81 -27.08
C ARG A 298 27.30 -4.86 -28.53
N GLU A 299 27.54 -5.94 -29.26
CA GLU A 299 27.10 -6.14 -30.65
C GLU A 299 25.68 -6.74 -30.76
N ASP A 300 25.17 -7.40 -29.71
CA ASP A 300 23.91 -8.16 -29.71
C ASP A 300 22.63 -7.29 -29.61
N GLN A 301 22.61 -6.08 -30.18
CA GLN A 301 21.54 -5.10 -29.96
C GLN A 301 20.13 -5.61 -30.36
N LEU A 302 20.04 -6.43 -31.42
CA LEU A 302 18.77 -7.06 -31.83
C LEU A 302 18.27 -8.09 -30.81
N GLU A 303 19.15 -8.91 -30.24
CA GLU A 303 18.79 -9.92 -29.24
C GLU A 303 18.41 -9.26 -27.90
N LEU A 304 19.03 -8.13 -27.55
CA LEU A 304 18.62 -7.28 -26.42
C LEU A 304 17.22 -6.70 -26.66
N HIS A 305 17.00 -6.05 -27.81
CA HIS A 305 15.71 -5.47 -28.20
C HIS A 305 14.55 -6.49 -28.15
N LEU A 306 14.73 -7.66 -28.77
CA LEU A 306 13.75 -8.75 -28.73
C LEU A 306 13.52 -9.29 -27.31
N SER A 307 14.57 -9.32 -26.47
CA SER A 307 14.46 -9.76 -25.07
C SER A 307 13.70 -8.77 -24.18
N LEU A 308 13.83 -7.45 -24.43
CA LEU A 308 13.08 -6.39 -23.75
C LEU A 308 11.59 -6.46 -24.10
N LEU A 309 11.25 -6.49 -25.40
CA LEU A 309 9.87 -6.63 -25.86
C LEU A 309 9.21 -7.91 -25.32
N ARG A 310 9.95 -9.02 -25.28
CA ARG A 310 9.48 -10.30 -24.71
C ARG A 310 9.27 -10.25 -23.19
N ARG A 311 9.94 -9.36 -22.44
CA ARG A 311 9.59 -9.12 -21.02
C ARG A 311 8.24 -8.40 -20.92
N VAL A 312 8.09 -7.24 -21.54
CA VAL A 312 6.86 -6.44 -21.36
C VAL A 312 5.64 -7.21 -21.88
N SER A 313 5.79 -7.97 -22.97
CA SER A 313 4.78 -8.94 -23.43
C SER A 313 4.36 -9.97 -22.37
N HIS A 314 5.29 -10.46 -21.54
CA HIS A 314 5.00 -11.41 -20.44
C HIS A 314 4.36 -10.75 -19.21
N LEU A 315 4.62 -9.46 -18.95
CA LEU A 315 3.91 -8.71 -17.90
C LEU A 315 2.47 -8.41 -18.35
N TYR A 316 2.32 -8.04 -19.62
CA TYR A 316 1.08 -7.64 -20.27
C TYR A 316 0.15 -8.81 -20.63
N ASP A 317 0.67 -10.03 -20.73
CA ASP A 317 -0.14 -11.23 -20.95
C ASP A 317 -1.17 -11.39 -19.82
N THR A 318 -2.41 -11.69 -20.18
CA THR A 318 -3.54 -11.95 -19.28
C THR A 318 -4.19 -13.26 -19.72
N PRO A 319 -3.63 -14.42 -19.34
CA PRO A 319 -3.94 -15.71 -19.96
C PRO A 319 -5.43 -16.06 -19.90
N PHE A 320 -6.08 -15.77 -18.78
CA PHE A 320 -7.48 -16.12 -18.55
C PHE A 320 -8.44 -15.11 -19.18
N PHE A 321 -8.15 -13.81 -19.08
CA PHE A 321 -8.96 -12.80 -19.77
C PHE A 321 -8.90 -12.97 -21.30
N THR A 322 -7.72 -13.23 -21.87
CA THR A 322 -7.55 -13.50 -23.31
C THR A 322 -8.36 -14.73 -23.74
N ALA A 323 -8.32 -15.83 -22.96
CA ALA A 323 -9.12 -17.02 -23.24
C ALA A 323 -10.64 -16.74 -23.24
N ILE A 324 -11.13 -15.89 -22.34
CA ILE A 324 -12.54 -15.43 -22.34
C ILE A 324 -12.86 -14.54 -23.54
N GLN A 325 -11.96 -13.61 -23.92
CA GLN A 325 -12.15 -12.79 -25.12
C GLN A 325 -12.22 -13.64 -26.40
N GLU A 326 -11.39 -14.69 -26.50
CA GLU A 326 -11.48 -15.66 -27.59
C GLU A 326 -12.78 -16.47 -27.54
N HIS A 327 -13.20 -16.97 -26.37
CA HIS A 327 -14.46 -17.70 -26.23
C HIS A 327 -15.67 -16.84 -26.66
N ALA A 328 -15.73 -15.57 -26.23
CA ALA A 328 -16.78 -14.64 -26.62
C ALA A 328 -16.84 -14.40 -28.13
N ARG A 329 -15.68 -14.32 -28.80
CA ARG A 329 -15.58 -14.12 -30.26
C ARG A 329 -15.90 -15.38 -31.07
N ARG A 330 -15.64 -16.58 -30.56
CA ARG A 330 -15.90 -17.85 -31.27
C ARG A 330 -17.42 -18.08 -31.46
N PRO A 331 -17.89 -18.47 -32.66
CA PRO A 331 -19.25 -18.95 -32.84
C PRO A 331 -19.46 -20.30 -32.12
N ALA A 332 -20.52 -20.42 -31.33
CA ALA A 332 -20.86 -21.63 -30.58
C ALA A 332 -22.38 -21.80 -30.47
N GLY A 333 -22.85 -23.06 -30.50
CA GLY A 333 -24.23 -23.43 -30.17
C GLY A 333 -24.32 -23.92 -28.72
N VAL A 334 -25.18 -23.31 -27.91
CA VAL A 334 -25.28 -23.60 -26.47
C VAL A 334 -26.35 -24.67 -26.21
N PHE A 335 -25.90 -25.84 -25.77
CA PHE A 335 -26.74 -26.91 -25.20
C PHE A 335 -26.38 -27.22 -23.73
N HIS A 336 -25.70 -26.27 -23.07
CA HIS A 336 -25.29 -26.36 -21.66
C HIS A 336 -26.27 -25.63 -20.73
N ALA A 337 -26.18 -25.86 -19.42
CA ALA A 337 -27.02 -25.24 -18.39
C ALA A 337 -26.68 -23.76 -18.11
N LEU A 338 -26.56 -22.93 -19.15
CA LEU A 338 -26.21 -21.51 -19.10
C LEU A 338 -27.21 -20.70 -19.94
N PRO A 339 -28.44 -20.44 -19.44
CA PRO A 339 -29.51 -19.84 -20.25
C PRO A 339 -29.21 -18.41 -20.71
N ILE A 340 -28.30 -17.70 -20.02
CA ILE A 340 -27.87 -16.33 -20.34
C ILE A 340 -26.71 -16.31 -21.36
N SER A 341 -25.98 -17.41 -21.52
CA SER A 341 -24.82 -17.48 -22.43
C SER A 341 -25.23 -17.15 -23.87
N ARG A 342 -24.37 -16.38 -24.56
CA ARG A 342 -24.62 -15.77 -25.88
C ARG A 342 -25.79 -14.77 -25.93
N GLY A 343 -26.40 -14.43 -24.78
CA GLY A 343 -27.45 -13.42 -24.64
C GLY A 343 -28.83 -13.77 -25.20
N GLY A 344 -29.01 -14.95 -25.79
CA GLY A 344 -30.20 -15.29 -26.59
C GLY A 344 -31.53 -15.16 -25.84
N SER A 345 -31.60 -15.61 -24.58
CA SER A 345 -32.79 -15.50 -23.72
C SER A 345 -33.13 -14.06 -23.29
N VAL A 346 -32.14 -13.17 -23.33
CA VAL A 346 -32.26 -11.77 -22.90
C VAL A 346 -32.64 -10.90 -24.09
N VAL A 347 -31.89 -11.00 -25.20
CA VAL A 347 -32.11 -10.23 -26.45
C VAL A 347 -33.45 -10.56 -27.12
N THR A 348 -33.97 -11.78 -26.95
CA THR A 348 -35.30 -12.16 -27.47
C THR A 348 -36.46 -11.92 -26.50
N SER A 349 -36.17 -11.46 -25.27
CA SER A 349 -37.20 -11.12 -24.30
C SER A 349 -37.95 -9.83 -24.69
N LYS A 350 -39.20 -9.72 -24.24
CA LYS A 350 -40.00 -8.48 -24.34
C LYS A 350 -39.92 -7.60 -23.10
N TRP A 351 -39.20 -8.06 -22.07
CA TRP A 351 -39.30 -7.51 -20.70
C TRP A 351 -37.96 -7.22 -20.02
N ILE A 352 -36.84 -7.76 -20.53
CA ILE A 352 -35.51 -7.66 -19.87
C ILE A 352 -34.36 -7.34 -20.84
N THR A 353 -34.63 -6.65 -21.96
CA THR A 353 -33.57 -6.21 -22.89
C THR A 353 -32.67 -5.14 -22.26
N ASP A 354 -33.20 -4.39 -21.30
CA ASP A 354 -32.50 -3.42 -20.46
C ASP A 354 -31.25 -3.99 -19.77
N LEU A 355 -31.21 -5.30 -19.49
CA LEU A 355 -30.00 -5.98 -19.00
C LEU A 355 -28.84 -5.91 -20.00
N VAL A 356 -29.11 -6.04 -21.31
CA VAL A 356 -28.10 -5.88 -22.38
C VAL A 356 -27.80 -4.41 -22.62
N ASP A 357 -28.80 -3.55 -22.56
CA ASP A 357 -28.63 -2.10 -22.76
C ASP A 357 -27.77 -1.47 -21.64
N PHE A 358 -27.84 -2.01 -20.41
CA PHE A 358 -27.07 -1.58 -19.26
C PHE A 358 -25.67 -2.22 -19.15
N TYR A 359 -25.55 -3.55 -19.25
CA TYR A 359 -24.25 -4.24 -19.08
C TYR A 359 -23.45 -4.44 -20.38
N GLY A 360 -24.08 -4.29 -21.53
CA GLY A 360 -23.49 -4.58 -22.84
C GLY A 360 -23.43 -6.08 -23.17
N LEU A 361 -23.62 -6.39 -24.45
CA LEU A 361 -23.68 -7.78 -24.96
C LEU A 361 -22.42 -8.61 -24.68
N ASN A 362 -21.25 -7.96 -24.54
CA ASN A 362 -19.98 -8.64 -24.27
C ASN A 362 -20.00 -9.44 -22.97
N LEU A 363 -20.71 -8.98 -21.92
CA LEU A 363 -20.87 -9.73 -20.67
C LEU A 363 -21.53 -11.10 -20.93
N LEU A 364 -22.56 -11.12 -21.78
CA LEU A 364 -23.36 -12.33 -22.04
C LEU A 364 -22.68 -13.25 -23.08
N LEU A 365 -21.84 -12.70 -23.96
CA LEU A 365 -20.98 -13.47 -24.87
C LEU A 365 -19.82 -14.16 -24.11
N ALA A 366 -19.36 -13.54 -23.01
CA ALA A 366 -18.32 -14.06 -22.13
C ALA A 366 -18.84 -15.05 -21.06
N GLU A 367 -20.15 -15.24 -20.93
CA GLU A 367 -20.76 -16.14 -19.95
C GLU A 367 -20.66 -17.61 -20.38
N THR A 368 -20.01 -18.43 -19.55
CA THR A 368 -19.42 -19.72 -19.98
C THR A 368 -19.05 -20.63 -18.79
N SER A 369 -18.51 -21.82 -19.05
CA SER A 369 -18.09 -22.81 -18.04
C SER A 369 -16.86 -23.62 -18.49
N ALA A 370 -16.13 -24.22 -17.55
CA ALA A 370 -15.03 -25.16 -17.84
C ALA A 370 -15.47 -26.32 -18.76
N THR A 371 -16.71 -26.80 -18.60
CA THR A 371 -17.31 -27.85 -19.43
C THR A 371 -17.58 -27.44 -20.89
N SER A 372 -17.52 -26.14 -21.22
CA SER A 372 -17.77 -25.62 -22.57
C SER A 372 -16.58 -25.79 -23.53
N GLY A 373 -15.44 -26.28 -23.05
CA GLY A 373 -14.27 -26.64 -23.85
C GLY A 373 -13.32 -25.46 -24.15
N GLY A 374 -12.02 -25.69 -23.96
CA GLY A 374 -10.98 -24.67 -24.19
C GLY A 374 -10.87 -23.59 -23.10
N LEU A 375 -11.55 -23.75 -21.98
CA LEU A 375 -11.41 -22.92 -20.77
C LEU A 375 -11.04 -23.80 -19.57
N ASP A 376 -10.25 -23.21 -18.66
CA ASP A 376 -9.68 -23.89 -17.50
C ASP A 376 -10.71 -24.04 -16.36
N SER A 377 -10.43 -24.94 -15.40
CA SER A 377 -11.28 -25.18 -14.22
C SER A 377 -10.69 -24.49 -12.99
N LEU A 378 -11.50 -23.68 -12.28
CA LEU A 378 -11.01 -23.03 -11.04
C LEU A 378 -10.67 -24.05 -9.94
N LEU A 379 -11.41 -25.16 -9.87
CA LEU A 379 -11.22 -26.19 -8.84
C LEU A 379 -10.02 -27.10 -9.13
N ALA A 380 -9.58 -27.20 -10.38
CA ALA A 380 -8.43 -28.01 -10.80
C ALA A 380 -7.72 -27.32 -11.98
N PRO A 381 -7.02 -26.20 -11.73
CA PRO A 381 -6.49 -25.35 -12.79
C PRO A 381 -5.23 -25.95 -13.40
N VAL A 382 -5.23 -26.14 -14.72
CA VAL A 382 -4.14 -26.77 -15.50
C VAL A 382 -3.71 -25.96 -16.73
N GLY A 383 -4.32 -24.80 -16.97
CA GLY A 383 -4.08 -23.97 -18.15
C GLY A 383 -4.15 -22.47 -17.84
N ALA A 384 -5.15 -21.78 -18.39
CA ALA A 384 -5.23 -20.32 -18.34
C ALA A 384 -5.41 -19.75 -16.92
N ILE A 385 -6.16 -20.41 -16.04
CA ILE A 385 -6.28 -20.00 -14.62
C ILE A 385 -4.96 -20.30 -13.91
N LYS A 386 -4.37 -21.48 -14.13
CA LYS A 386 -3.08 -21.86 -13.52
C LYS A 386 -1.97 -20.85 -13.85
N LYS A 387 -1.82 -20.50 -15.12
CA LYS A 387 -0.84 -19.50 -15.56
C LYS A 387 -1.12 -18.11 -14.99
N SER A 388 -2.39 -17.71 -14.88
CA SER A 388 -2.77 -16.43 -14.25
C SER A 388 -2.45 -16.40 -12.75
N GLN A 389 -2.62 -17.52 -12.06
CA GLN A 389 -2.25 -17.72 -10.66
C GLN A 389 -0.73 -17.73 -10.46
N GLU A 390 0.05 -18.32 -11.38
CA GLU A 390 1.52 -18.29 -11.37
C GLU A 390 2.08 -16.88 -11.61
N LEU A 391 1.49 -16.13 -12.56
CA LEU A 391 1.81 -14.72 -12.76
C LEU A 391 1.48 -13.89 -11.51
N ALA A 392 0.39 -14.20 -10.80
CA ALA A 392 0.05 -13.54 -9.54
C ALA A 392 0.97 -13.93 -8.38
N ALA A 393 1.40 -15.19 -8.30
CA ALA A 393 2.39 -15.62 -7.32
C ALA A 393 3.70 -14.82 -7.48
N ARG A 394 4.18 -14.63 -8.72
CA ARG A 394 5.31 -13.71 -8.98
C ARG A 394 4.99 -12.27 -8.56
N ALA A 395 3.86 -11.70 -8.99
CA ALA A 395 3.52 -10.29 -8.74
C ALA A 395 3.52 -9.92 -7.24
N PHE A 396 3.05 -10.84 -6.39
CA PHE A 396 2.95 -10.65 -4.94
C PHE A 396 4.09 -11.30 -4.13
N GLY A 397 5.14 -11.83 -4.78
CA GLY A 397 6.30 -12.45 -4.13
C GLY A 397 6.02 -13.78 -3.40
N ALA A 398 4.91 -14.43 -3.72
CA ALA A 398 4.45 -15.65 -3.08
C ALA A 398 5.00 -16.92 -3.76
N LYS A 399 5.08 -18.04 -3.03
CA LYS A 399 5.40 -19.36 -3.61
C LYS A 399 4.22 -19.90 -4.42
N HIS A 400 2.99 -19.73 -3.92
CA HIS A 400 1.74 -20.02 -4.64
C HIS A 400 0.70 -18.92 -4.45
N THR A 401 -0.29 -18.84 -5.34
CA THR A 401 -1.42 -17.90 -5.22
C THR A 401 -2.69 -18.51 -5.80
N PHE A 402 -3.82 -18.31 -5.11
CA PHE A 402 -5.13 -18.86 -5.49
C PHE A 402 -6.17 -17.74 -5.62
N PHE A 403 -6.98 -17.80 -6.67
CA PHE A 403 -8.05 -16.82 -6.91
C PHE A 403 -9.34 -17.24 -6.19
N VAL A 404 -9.97 -16.33 -5.47
CA VAL A 404 -11.20 -16.56 -4.69
C VAL A 404 -12.31 -15.64 -5.20
N THR A 405 -13.44 -16.22 -5.61
CA THR A 405 -14.58 -15.47 -6.17
C THR A 405 -15.68 -15.13 -5.16
N ASN A 406 -15.44 -15.35 -3.87
CA ASN A 406 -16.39 -15.05 -2.79
C ASN A 406 -15.76 -14.24 -1.62
N GLY A 407 -14.81 -13.38 -1.97
CA GLY A 407 -14.15 -12.42 -1.08
C GLY A 407 -13.19 -13.03 -0.06
N THR A 408 -12.43 -12.16 0.62
CA THR A 408 -11.49 -12.55 1.69
C THR A 408 -12.23 -13.22 2.85
N SER A 409 -13.50 -12.87 3.05
CA SER A 409 -14.43 -13.57 3.95
C SER A 409 -14.50 -15.09 3.74
N THR A 410 -14.18 -15.56 2.53
CA THR A 410 -14.10 -16.98 2.16
C THR A 410 -12.65 -17.47 2.14
N ALA A 411 -11.71 -16.64 1.65
CA ALA A 411 -10.27 -16.91 1.72
C ALA A 411 -9.79 -17.29 3.13
N ASN A 412 -10.22 -16.55 4.16
CA ASN A 412 -9.84 -16.81 5.55
C ASN A 412 -10.35 -18.18 6.04
N LYS A 413 -11.53 -18.61 5.59
CA LYS A 413 -12.06 -19.94 5.95
C LYS A 413 -11.26 -21.05 5.28
N ILE A 414 -10.88 -20.86 4.01
CA ILE A 414 -10.03 -21.80 3.27
C ILE A 414 -8.70 -22.00 4.03
N VAL A 415 -8.02 -20.92 4.40
CA VAL A 415 -6.74 -21.00 5.13
C VAL A 415 -6.91 -21.64 6.51
N HIS A 416 -7.93 -21.24 7.30
CA HIS A 416 -8.20 -21.86 8.60
C HIS A 416 -8.53 -23.36 8.49
N GLN A 417 -9.43 -23.76 7.57
CA GLN A 417 -9.80 -25.17 7.37
C GLN A 417 -8.64 -26.02 6.83
N ALA A 418 -7.72 -25.43 6.06
CA ALA A 418 -6.54 -26.12 5.53
C ALA A 418 -5.47 -26.44 6.58
N LEU A 419 -5.45 -25.71 7.71
CA LEU A 419 -4.30 -25.69 8.63
C LEU A 419 -4.63 -26.12 10.07
N VAL A 420 -5.91 -26.14 10.44
CA VAL A 420 -6.38 -26.21 11.83
C VAL A 420 -7.44 -27.30 12.00
N SER A 421 -7.19 -28.23 12.91
CA SER A 421 -8.07 -29.35 13.28
C SER A 421 -9.00 -28.99 14.45
N PRO A 422 -10.07 -29.78 14.70
CA PRO A 422 -10.87 -29.62 15.91
C PRO A 422 -10.03 -29.88 17.16
N GLY A 423 -9.98 -28.91 18.07
CA GLY A 423 -9.16 -28.97 19.29
C GLY A 423 -7.87 -28.14 19.24
N ASP A 424 -7.28 -27.93 18.06
CA ASP A 424 -6.09 -27.08 17.89
C ASP A 424 -6.36 -25.65 18.42
N ILE A 425 -5.35 -25.04 19.03
CA ILE A 425 -5.41 -23.67 19.52
C ILE A 425 -4.97 -22.70 18.42
N VAL A 426 -5.77 -21.65 18.22
CA VAL A 426 -5.43 -20.51 17.35
C VAL A 426 -5.39 -19.24 18.19
N LEU A 427 -4.29 -18.49 18.08
CA LEU A 427 -4.18 -17.14 18.64
C LEU A 427 -4.71 -16.13 17.63
N VAL A 428 -5.66 -15.28 18.03
CA VAL A 428 -6.46 -14.47 17.08
C VAL A 428 -6.51 -13.02 17.53
N ASP A 429 -6.04 -12.12 16.67
CA ASP A 429 -6.25 -10.67 16.80
C ASP A 429 -7.72 -10.35 17.04
N ARG A 430 -8.02 -9.66 18.14
CA ARG A 430 -9.39 -9.26 18.48
C ARG A 430 -10.03 -8.31 17.47
N ASN A 431 -9.22 -7.49 16.79
CA ASN A 431 -9.65 -6.55 15.74
C ASN A 431 -9.94 -7.27 14.40
N CYS A 432 -9.89 -8.62 14.37
CA CYS A 432 -10.08 -9.40 13.15
C CYS A 432 -11.49 -9.30 12.55
N HIS A 433 -11.56 -9.52 11.25
CA HIS A 433 -12.83 -9.52 10.53
C HIS A 433 -13.71 -10.72 10.91
N LYS A 434 -15.05 -10.52 10.90
CA LYS A 434 -16.09 -11.50 11.21
C LYS A 434 -15.94 -12.87 10.53
N SER A 435 -15.16 -13.00 9.45
CA SER A 435 -14.84 -14.28 8.83
C SER A 435 -13.99 -15.22 9.69
N HIS A 436 -13.14 -14.71 10.58
CA HIS A 436 -12.27 -15.57 11.40
C HIS A 436 -13.04 -16.30 12.49
N HIS A 437 -13.86 -15.60 13.29
CA HIS A 437 -14.73 -16.28 14.27
C HIS A 437 -15.66 -17.31 13.59
N HIS A 438 -16.15 -17.02 12.38
CA HIS A 438 -16.91 -18.00 11.59
C HIS A 438 -16.06 -19.18 11.11
N ALA A 439 -14.78 -18.98 10.78
CA ALA A 439 -13.87 -20.06 10.38
C ALA A 439 -13.55 -20.98 11.57
N LEU A 440 -13.18 -20.40 12.71
CA LEU A 440 -12.87 -21.09 13.96
C LEU A 440 -14.06 -21.90 14.49
N MET A 441 -15.27 -21.34 14.39
CA MET A 441 -16.53 -22.05 14.67
C MET A 441 -16.76 -23.23 13.72
N LEU A 442 -16.36 -23.14 12.44
CA LEU A 442 -16.51 -24.22 11.47
C LEU A 442 -15.46 -25.33 11.66
N THR A 443 -14.19 -24.99 11.93
CA THR A 443 -13.12 -25.97 12.19
C THR A 443 -13.26 -26.64 13.57
N GLY A 444 -13.84 -25.94 14.55
CA GLY A 444 -13.88 -26.41 15.94
C GLY A 444 -12.54 -26.20 16.67
N ALA A 445 -11.75 -25.23 16.24
CA ALA A 445 -10.54 -24.80 16.90
C ALA A 445 -10.85 -24.12 18.25
N ARG A 446 -9.97 -24.31 19.24
CA ARG A 446 -10.01 -23.55 20.49
C ARG A 446 -9.46 -22.15 20.23
N THR A 447 -10.23 -21.13 20.55
CA THR A 447 -9.90 -19.75 20.18
C THR A 447 -9.37 -18.98 21.37
N ALA A 448 -8.09 -18.59 21.35
CA ALA A 448 -7.53 -17.62 22.27
C ALA A 448 -7.46 -16.25 21.57
N TYR A 449 -8.06 -15.22 22.19
CA TYR A 449 -7.99 -13.86 21.65
C TYR A 449 -6.77 -13.10 22.15
N LEU A 450 -6.19 -12.31 21.26
CA LEU A 450 -5.10 -11.38 21.53
C LEU A 450 -5.68 -9.98 21.64
N GLU A 451 -5.55 -9.36 22.82
CA GLU A 451 -6.02 -7.99 23.05
C GLU A 451 -5.12 -6.97 22.35
N ALA A 452 -5.77 -6.02 21.67
CA ALA A 452 -5.13 -4.85 21.08
C ALA A 452 -5.15 -3.68 22.08
N TYR A 453 -4.23 -2.72 21.96
CA TYR A 453 -4.28 -1.55 22.86
C TYR A 453 -5.51 -0.65 22.55
N PRO A 454 -6.27 -0.21 23.56
CA PRO A 454 -7.45 0.62 23.35
C PRO A 454 -7.08 2.10 23.11
N LEU A 455 -7.68 2.73 22.10
CA LEU A 455 -7.60 4.17 21.87
C LEU A 455 -8.91 4.82 22.35
N ASN A 456 -9.09 4.82 23.68
CA ASN A 456 -10.32 5.25 24.35
C ASN A 456 -10.78 6.67 23.95
N GLU A 457 -9.84 7.61 23.71
CA GLU A 457 -10.14 8.97 23.25
C GLU A 457 -10.84 9.03 21.88
N PHE A 458 -10.74 7.96 21.08
CA PHE A 458 -11.28 7.90 19.71
C PHE A 458 -12.28 6.76 19.47
N ALA A 459 -12.59 5.96 20.50
CA ALA A 459 -13.52 4.82 20.47
C ALA A 459 -13.22 3.74 19.41
N PHE A 460 -11.94 3.39 19.22
CA PHE A 460 -11.51 2.18 18.52
C PHE A 460 -10.20 1.63 19.11
N TYR A 461 -9.75 0.45 18.65
CA TYR A 461 -8.53 -0.20 19.12
C TYR A 461 -7.41 -0.05 18.08
N GLY A 462 -6.17 -0.07 18.55
CA GLY A 462 -5.00 -0.15 17.69
C GLY A 462 -4.68 -1.57 17.24
N ALA A 463 -3.43 -1.97 17.47
CA ALA A 463 -2.88 -3.28 17.13
C ALA A 463 -2.57 -4.11 18.40
N VAL A 464 -2.30 -5.40 18.23
CA VAL A 464 -1.82 -6.31 19.28
C VAL A 464 -0.31 -6.13 19.47
N PRO A 465 0.17 -5.65 20.64
CA PRO A 465 1.60 -5.56 20.92
C PRO A 465 2.30 -6.93 20.93
N LEU A 466 3.54 -6.98 20.43
CA LEU A 466 4.31 -8.22 20.30
C LEU A 466 4.67 -8.84 21.65
N ASP A 467 4.81 -8.05 22.72
CA ASP A 467 5.00 -8.58 24.08
C ASP A 467 3.80 -9.42 24.55
N ARG A 468 2.57 -9.09 24.14
CA ARG A 468 1.36 -9.89 24.43
C ARG A 468 1.34 -11.21 23.66
N ILE A 469 1.76 -11.20 22.40
CA ILE A 469 1.86 -12.44 21.61
C ILE A 469 2.95 -13.35 22.18
N LYS A 470 4.10 -12.77 22.56
CA LYS A 470 5.20 -13.48 23.24
C LYS A 470 4.70 -14.05 24.58
N GLN A 471 4.12 -13.24 25.46
CA GLN A 471 3.59 -13.69 26.75
C GLN A 471 2.65 -14.88 26.60
N LEU A 472 1.66 -14.81 25.71
CA LEU A 472 0.68 -15.89 25.56
C LEU A 472 1.33 -17.20 25.06
N LEU A 473 2.34 -17.13 24.19
CA LEU A 473 3.13 -18.31 23.80
C LEU A 473 3.98 -18.85 24.97
N LEU A 474 4.46 -18.00 25.87
CA LEU A 474 5.18 -18.40 27.09
C LEU A 474 4.22 -19.00 28.12
N ASP A 475 2.99 -18.52 28.24
CA ASP A 475 1.93 -19.08 29.09
C ASP A 475 1.56 -20.51 28.63
N TYR A 476 1.34 -20.70 27.32
CA TYR A 476 1.12 -22.05 26.75
C TYR A 476 2.34 -22.97 26.90
N ARG A 477 3.56 -22.42 26.90
CA ARG A 477 4.80 -23.16 27.21
C ARG A 477 4.83 -23.62 28.67
N ALA A 478 4.54 -22.73 29.62
CA ALA A 478 4.51 -23.02 31.05
C ALA A 478 3.41 -24.04 31.42
N ALA A 479 2.27 -24.01 30.72
CA ALA A 479 1.20 -25.00 30.86
C ALA A 479 1.48 -26.35 30.17
N GLY A 480 2.57 -26.48 29.41
CA GLY A 480 2.88 -27.70 28.64
C GLY A 480 1.96 -27.94 27.43
N ARG A 481 1.19 -26.93 27.00
CA ARG A 481 0.20 -27.01 25.91
C ARG A 481 0.64 -26.28 24.63
N LEU A 482 1.88 -25.80 24.56
CA LEU A 482 2.40 -25.04 23.42
C LEU A 482 2.27 -25.80 22.09
N ASP A 483 2.40 -27.13 22.08
CA ASP A 483 2.24 -27.95 20.88
C ASP A 483 0.81 -27.96 20.32
N GLU A 484 -0.21 -27.64 21.12
CA GLU A 484 -1.58 -27.40 20.64
C GLU A 484 -1.71 -26.07 19.87
N VAL A 485 -0.78 -25.11 20.05
CA VAL A 485 -0.81 -23.81 19.38
C VAL A 485 -0.30 -23.95 17.94
N ARG A 486 -1.26 -23.95 17.00
CA ARG A 486 -1.01 -24.25 15.59
C ARG A 486 -0.84 -23.01 14.71
N LEU A 487 -1.62 -21.96 14.97
CA LEU A 487 -1.76 -20.81 14.07
C LEU A 487 -1.88 -19.50 14.85
N VAL A 488 -1.24 -18.43 14.36
CA VAL A 488 -1.52 -17.04 14.73
C VAL A 488 -2.22 -16.35 13.57
N THR A 489 -3.32 -15.64 13.85
CA THR A 489 -4.08 -14.84 12.87
C THR A 489 -4.07 -13.36 13.28
N LEU A 490 -3.52 -12.48 12.43
CA LEU A 490 -3.42 -11.03 12.67
C LEU A 490 -3.96 -10.22 11.47
N THR A 491 -4.53 -9.04 11.72
CA THR A 491 -5.04 -8.13 10.68
C THR A 491 -4.02 -7.06 10.33
N ASN A 492 -3.47 -7.07 9.10
CA ASN A 492 -2.40 -6.15 8.71
C ASN A 492 -2.66 -5.47 7.35
N CYS A 493 -2.86 -4.16 7.27
CA CYS A 493 -3.03 -3.19 8.35
C CYS A 493 -4.39 -3.34 9.07
N THR A 494 -4.50 -2.77 10.28
CA THR A 494 -5.79 -2.54 10.93
C THR A 494 -6.66 -1.60 10.07
N PHE A 495 -7.97 -1.53 10.33
CA PHE A 495 -8.89 -0.72 9.51
C PHE A 495 -8.42 0.75 9.39
N ASP A 496 -7.96 1.31 10.51
CA ASP A 496 -7.49 2.69 10.68
C ASP A 496 -6.03 2.90 10.23
N GLY A 497 -5.40 1.88 9.66
CA GLY A 497 -4.09 1.98 9.00
C GLY A 497 -2.87 1.66 9.86
N ILE A 498 -3.02 1.05 11.03
CA ILE A 498 -1.86 0.65 11.83
C ILE A 498 -1.27 -0.62 11.22
N VAL A 499 0.01 -0.58 10.87
CA VAL A 499 0.74 -1.63 10.16
C VAL A 499 1.74 -2.28 11.11
N TYR A 500 1.70 -3.60 11.23
CA TYR A 500 2.65 -4.40 12.01
C TYR A 500 4.04 -4.40 11.33
N ASP A 501 5.08 -4.87 12.04
CA ASP A 501 6.27 -5.46 11.42
C ASP A 501 6.07 -6.99 11.34
N PRO A 502 5.67 -7.55 10.18
CA PRO A 502 5.41 -8.98 10.09
C PRO A 502 6.68 -9.81 10.26
N GLU A 503 7.85 -9.30 9.86
CA GLU A 503 9.10 -10.06 9.96
C GLU A 503 9.50 -10.22 11.42
N ARG A 504 9.46 -9.13 12.21
CA ARG A 504 9.76 -9.18 13.64
C ARG A 504 8.73 -10.01 14.39
N VAL A 505 7.44 -9.86 14.11
CA VAL A 505 6.39 -10.67 14.75
C VAL A 505 6.59 -12.16 14.45
N MET A 506 6.83 -12.53 13.18
CA MET A 506 7.08 -13.94 12.83
C MET A 506 8.38 -14.46 13.44
N ALA A 507 9.46 -13.67 13.41
CA ALA A 507 10.76 -14.07 13.94
C ALA A 507 10.73 -14.29 15.47
N GLU A 508 10.16 -13.36 16.23
CA GLU A 508 10.14 -13.46 17.70
C GLU A 508 9.20 -14.59 18.17
N CYS A 509 8.07 -14.81 17.48
CA CYS A 509 7.18 -15.94 17.79
C CYS A 509 7.79 -17.30 17.39
N LEU A 510 8.49 -17.40 16.26
CA LEU A 510 9.22 -18.61 15.85
C LEU A 510 10.43 -18.95 16.75
N ALA A 511 10.91 -17.99 17.55
CA ALA A 511 11.91 -18.26 18.58
C ALA A 511 11.31 -19.00 19.80
N ILE A 512 9.99 -18.90 20.03
CA ILE A 512 9.27 -19.59 21.09
C ILE A 512 8.64 -20.90 20.58
N LYS A 513 8.03 -20.88 19.38
CA LYS A 513 7.40 -22.05 18.73
C LYS A 513 7.89 -22.20 17.28
N PRO A 514 8.95 -22.98 17.01
CA PRO A 514 9.65 -22.98 15.71
C PRO A 514 8.89 -23.51 14.48
N ASP A 515 7.70 -24.07 14.65
CA ASP A 515 6.81 -24.60 13.60
C ASP A 515 5.48 -23.81 13.47
N LEU A 516 5.34 -22.71 14.20
CA LEU A 516 4.12 -21.90 14.25
C LEU A 516 3.75 -21.35 12.87
N VAL A 517 2.46 -21.49 12.50
CA VAL A 517 1.92 -21.01 11.23
C VAL A 517 1.35 -19.60 11.41
N PHE A 518 1.43 -18.76 10.38
CA PHE A 518 0.93 -17.38 10.40
C PHE A 518 -0.08 -17.13 9.28
N LEU A 519 -1.22 -16.54 9.63
CA LEU A 519 -2.18 -15.95 8.69
C LEU A 519 -2.27 -14.44 8.93
N TRP A 520 -1.89 -13.68 7.90
CA TRP A 520 -2.09 -12.25 7.84
C TRP A 520 -3.33 -11.93 6.99
N ASP A 521 -4.40 -11.39 7.58
CA ASP A 521 -5.49 -10.80 6.80
C ASP A 521 -5.02 -9.43 6.28
N GLU A 522 -4.65 -9.41 5.00
CA GLU A 522 -4.21 -8.24 4.26
C GLU A 522 -5.34 -7.68 3.38
N ALA A 523 -6.61 -7.87 3.76
CA ALA A 523 -7.76 -7.37 2.99
C ALA A 523 -7.71 -5.85 2.75
N TRP A 524 -7.06 -5.10 3.64
CA TRP A 524 -6.87 -3.66 3.52
C TRP A 524 -5.49 -3.26 2.98
N PHE A 525 -4.60 -4.19 2.64
CA PHE A 525 -3.17 -3.88 2.44
C PHE A 525 -2.54 -4.46 1.17
N ALA A 526 -3.32 -5.14 0.31
CA ALA A 526 -2.86 -5.76 -0.94
C ALA A 526 -2.01 -4.84 -1.85
N PHE A 527 -2.27 -3.54 -1.85
CA PHE A 527 -1.52 -2.55 -2.63
C PHE A 527 -0.07 -2.35 -2.15
N ALA A 528 0.23 -2.61 -0.88
CA ALA A 528 1.52 -2.31 -0.26
C ALA A 528 2.70 -3.04 -0.91
N ALA A 529 2.46 -4.19 -1.55
CA ALA A 529 3.46 -4.99 -2.26
C ALA A 529 4.15 -4.24 -3.43
N PHE A 530 3.55 -3.16 -3.95
CA PHE A 530 3.99 -2.49 -5.18
C PHE A 530 4.80 -1.21 -4.97
N HIS A 531 5.15 -0.87 -3.73
CA HIS A 531 6.01 0.29 -3.42
C HIS A 531 7.07 -0.09 -2.37
N PRO A 532 8.37 0.28 -2.55
CA PRO A 532 9.50 -0.29 -1.81
C PRO A 532 9.35 -0.20 -0.28
N ILE A 533 9.03 0.99 0.24
CA ILE A 533 8.93 1.21 1.70
C ILE A 533 7.75 0.45 2.30
N THR A 534 6.67 0.25 1.56
CA THR A 534 5.47 -0.44 2.07
C THR A 534 5.57 -1.97 1.92
N ARG A 535 6.29 -2.44 0.89
CA ARG A 535 6.43 -3.88 0.55
C ARG A 535 7.01 -4.68 1.71
N ARG A 536 8.01 -4.16 2.42
CA ARG A 536 8.66 -4.83 3.56
C ARG A 536 7.68 -5.24 4.68
N ARG A 537 6.57 -4.51 4.88
CA ARG A 537 5.52 -4.84 5.85
C ARG A 537 4.35 -5.64 5.28
N THR A 538 4.53 -6.28 4.12
CA THR A 538 3.65 -7.34 3.62
C THR A 538 4.18 -8.71 4.01
N ALA A 539 3.27 -9.64 4.32
CA ALA A 539 3.59 -10.96 4.83
C ALA A 539 4.46 -11.80 3.87
N MET A 540 4.25 -11.68 2.55
CA MET A 540 5.03 -12.43 1.56
C MET A 540 6.48 -11.92 1.45
N ALA A 541 6.69 -10.60 1.52
CA ALA A 541 8.03 -10.02 1.51
C ALA A 541 8.78 -10.33 2.81
N ALA A 542 8.11 -10.18 3.96
CA ALA A 542 8.66 -10.53 5.26
C ALA A 542 9.00 -12.02 5.39
N ALA A 543 8.14 -12.92 4.88
CA ALA A 543 8.42 -14.36 4.87
C ALA A 543 9.65 -14.71 4.02
N LYS A 544 9.80 -14.05 2.87
CA LYS A 544 10.98 -14.21 2.01
C LYS A 544 12.25 -13.71 2.70
N HIS A 545 12.25 -12.47 3.21
CA HIS A 545 13.44 -11.89 3.85
C HIS A 545 13.83 -12.67 5.12
N LEU A 546 12.86 -13.19 5.88
CA LEU A 546 13.12 -14.07 7.02
C LEU A 546 13.72 -15.42 6.61
N GLU A 547 13.25 -16.05 5.52
CA GLU A 547 13.87 -17.28 4.97
C GLU A 547 15.31 -17.03 4.49
N GLU A 548 15.57 -15.89 3.85
CA GLU A 548 16.91 -15.45 3.45
C GLU A 548 17.81 -15.18 4.68
N ARG A 549 17.32 -14.44 5.69
CA ARG A 549 18.04 -14.14 6.93
C ARG A 549 18.37 -15.38 7.76
N LEU A 550 17.41 -16.31 7.92
CA LEU A 550 17.63 -17.60 8.60
C LEU A 550 18.76 -18.42 7.97
N SER A 551 18.94 -18.31 6.64
CA SER A 551 19.99 -19.04 5.91
C SER A 551 21.40 -18.46 6.10
N SER A 552 21.54 -17.29 6.71
CA SER A 552 22.82 -16.59 6.86
C SER A 552 23.67 -17.12 8.03
N SER A 553 24.98 -17.16 7.83
CA SER A 553 25.94 -17.50 8.89
C SER A 553 25.92 -16.49 10.05
N ALA A 554 25.68 -15.20 9.76
CA ALA A 554 25.56 -14.16 10.77
C ALA A 554 24.37 -14.41 11.72
N HIS A 555 23.19 -14.76 11.18
CA HIS A 555 22.03 -15.14 11.98
C HIS A 555 22.31 -16.41 12.79
N ALA A 556 22.94 -17.42 12.19
CA ALA A 556 23.30 -18.65 12.88
C ALA A 556 24.26 -18.42 14.07
N THR A 557 25.22 -17.50 13.95
CA THR A 557 26.09 -17.09 15.07
C THR A 557 25.30 -16.35 16.15
N ALA A 558 24.57 -15.30 15.79
CA ALA A 558 23.79 -14.49 16.74
C ALA A 558 22.74 -15.31 17.50
N TYR A 559 22.11 -16.29 16.84
CA TYR A 559 21.19 -17.24 17.47
C TYR A 559 21.87 -18.08 18.55
N GLN A 560 23.07 -18.61 18.32
CA GLN A 560 23.78 -19.38 19.36
C GLN A 560 24.23 -18.49 20.53
N GLU A 561 24.63 -17.24 20.26
CA GLU A 561 24.97 -16.26 21.29
C GLU A 561 23.76 -15.87 22.17
N GLN A 562 22.56 -15.73 21.59
CA GLN A 562 21.33 -15.49 22.35
C GLN A 562 20.85 -16.76 23.07
N ARG A 563 20.95 -17.93 22.44
CA ARG A 563 20.60 -19.21 23.05
C ARG A 563 21.45 -19.51 24.29
N ALA A 564 22.71 -19.08 24.32
CA ALA A 564 23.58 -19.16 25.49
C ALA A 564 23.23 -18.16 26.62
N ARG A 565 22.27 -17.25 26.42
CA ARG A 565 21.69 -16.36 27.46
C ARG A 565 20.30 -16.80 27.89
N LEU A 566 19.49 -17.31 26.96
CA LEU A 566 18.09 -17.70 27.19
C LEU A 566 17.91 -19.13 27.71
N PHE A 567 18.99 -19.91 27.84
CA PHE A 567 18.96 -21.26 28.41
C PHE A 567 20.15 -21.46 29.36
N ASP A 568 19.91 -22.16 30.47
CA ASP A 568 20.95 -22.53 31.42
C ASP A 568 21.91 -23.59 30.82
N PRO A 569 23.24 -23.42 30.94
CA PRO A 569 24.22 -24.26 30.24
C PRO A 569 24.44 -25.64 30.89
N GLU A 570 23.99 -25.88 32.13
CA GLU A 570 24.17 -27.17 32.83
C GLU A 570 22.89 -28.02 32.81
N THR A 571 21.73 -27.40 32.94
CA THR A 571 20.41 -28.04 33.00
C THR A 571 19.65 -28.03 31.68
N GLY A 572 19.88 -27.01 30.83
CA GLY A 572 19.13 -26.81 29.58
C GLY A 572 17.75 -26.18 29.76
N GLU A 573 17.38 -25.80 30.99
CA GLU A 573 16.11 -25.10 31.27
C GLU A 573 16.10 -23.67 30.65
N PRO A 574 14.94 -23.17 30.20
CA PRO A 574 14.83 -21.80 29.70
C PRO A 574 14.95 -20.77 30.83
N ALA A 575 15.50 -19.61 30.50
CA ALA A 575 15.48 -18.44 31.39
C ALA A 575 14.03 -17.99 31.69
N ALA A 576 13.82 -17.30 32.81
CA ALA A 576 12.52 -16.74 33.19
C ALA A 576 11.97 -15.78 32.13
N ASP A 577 10.64 -15.73 32.00
CA ASP A 577 9.95 -15.08 30.88
C ASP A 577 10.26 -13.58 30.72
N ASP A 578 10.57 -12.87 31.81
CA ASP A 578 11.08 -11.48 31.76
C ASP A 578 12.26 -11.30 30.78
N ALA A 579 13.17 -12.27 30.71
CA ALA A 579 14.31 -12.25 29.79
C ALA A 579 13.90 -12.50 28.33
N TRP A 580 12.88 -13.34 28.12
CA TRP A 580 12.32 -13.60 26.78
C TRP A 580 11.53 -12.40 26.25
N LEU A 581 10.84 -11.68 27.13
CA LEU A 581 10.06 -10.49 26.81
C LEU A 581 10.97 -9.30 26.47
N ALA A 582 12.01 -9.08 27.29
CA ALA A 582 12.90 -7.91 27.18
C ALA A 582 13.89 -7.95 25.99
N GLU A 583 14.32 -9.13 25.52
CA GLU A 583 15.16 -9.24 24.31
C GLU A 583 14.33 -9.35 23.02
N ARG A 584 14.84 -8.77 21.91
CA ARG A 584 14.37 -9.07 20.55
C ARG A 584 14.81 -10.49 20.19
N LEU A 585 13.87 -11.42 20.13
CA LEU A 585 14.18 -12.85 19.97
C LEU A 585 14.63 -13.22 18.54
N LEU A 586 15.54 -14.19 18.44
CA LEU A 586 16.06 -14.74 17.19
C LEU A 586 15.55 -16.19 17.00
N PRO A 587 14.84 -16.50 15.91
CA PRO A 587 14.38 -17.86 15.63
C PRO A 587 15.54 -18.80 15.28
N SER A 588 15.36 -20.09 15.54
CA SER A 588 16.32 -21.13 15.13
C SER A 588 16.50 -21.16 13.60
N PRO A 589 17.72 -21.36 13.07
CA PRO A 589 17.95 -21.62 11.64
C PRO A 589 17.07 -22.73 11.04
N ASP A 590 16.65 -23.70 11.85
CA ASP A 590 15.79 -24.82 11.45
C ASP A 590 14.28 -24.50 11.42
N ALA A 591 13.88 -23.29 11.84
CA ALA A 591 12.48 -22.87 11.95
C ALA A 591 11.70 -22.98 10.62
N ARG A 592 10.39 -23.16 10.72
CA ARG A 592 9.50 -23.37 9.58
C ARG A 592 8.75 -22.10 9.22
N ILE A 593 9.18 -21.45 8.14
CA ILE A 593 8.46 -20.33 7.55
C ILE A 593 7.20 -20.86 6.87
N ARG A 594 6.07 -20.69 7.56
CA ARG A 594 4.74 -21.15 7.12
C ARG A 594 3.77 -19.98 7.19
N VAL A 595 3.65 -19.25 6.08
CA VAL A 595 3.00 -17.93 6.05
C VAL A 595 1.95 -17.87 4.96
N TYR A 596 0.76 -17.40 5.34
CA TYR A 596 -0.39 -17.21 4.47
C TYR A 596 -0.83 -15.75 4.54
N ALA A 597 -1.19 -15.17 3.40
CA ALA A 597 -1.79 -13.85 3.33
C ALA A 597 -3.10 -13.89 2.54
N THR A 598 -4.12 -13.22 3.03
CA THR A 598 -5.44 -13.21 2.37
C THR A 598 -5.85 -11.78 2.02
N GLN A 599 -6.11 -11.52 0.74
CA GLN A 599 -6.21 -10.16 0.21
C GLN A 599 -7.57 -9.93 -0.48
N SER A 600 -8.18 -8.78 -0.24
CA SER A 600 -9.39 -8.31 -0.92
C SER A 600 -8.95 -7.41 -2.06
N THR A 601 -8.59 -8.01 -3.20
CA THR A 601 -8.17 -7.29 -4.39
C THR A 601 -9.17 -6.18 -4.73
N HIS A 602 -10.48 -6.46 -4.67
CA HIS A 602 -11.56 -5.50 -4.93
C HIS A 602 -11.74 -4.34 -3.92
N LYS A 603 -10.97 -4.27 -2.82
CA LYS A 603 -11.01 -3.16 -1.85
C LYS A 603 -9.94 -2.10 -2.11
N THR A 604 -8.78 -2.50 -2.61
CA THR A 604 -7.55 -1.68 -2.66
C THR A 604 -6.82 -1.73 -4.00
N LEU A 605 -7.20 -2.68 -4.86
CA LEU A 605 -6.67 -2.90 -6.20
C LEU A 605 -7.84 -3.05 -7.19
N THR A 606 -7.53 -3.23 -8.48
CA THR A 606 -8.54 -3.40 -9.53
C THR A 606 -9.05 -4.85 -9.57
N ALA A 607 -10.25 -5.08 -9.04
CA ALA A 607 -11.04 -6.29 -9.28
C ALA A 607 -12.54 -6.03 -9.06
N LEU A 608 -13.41 -6.85 -9.65
CA LEU A 608 -14.84 -6.86 -9.33
C LEU A 608 -15.06 -7.28 -7.86
N ARG A 609 -16.14 -6.79 -7.24
CA ARG A 609 -16.53 -7.16 -5.86
C ARG A 609 -16.55 -8.69 -5.70
N GLN A 610 -16.20 -9.16 -4.50
CA GLN A 610 -15.87 -10.56 -4.18
C GLN A 610 -14.57 -11.09 -4.79
N GLY A 611 -13.86 -10.36 -5.67
CA GLY A 611 -12.53 -10.72 -6.14
C GLY A 611 -11.49 -10.66 -5.02
N SER A 612 -10.82 -11.78 -4.76
CA SER A 612 -9.86 -11.95 -3.66
C SER A 612 -8.75 -12.93 -4.06
N MET A 613 -7.60 -12.84 -3.39
CA MET A 613 -6.49 -13.78 -3.54
C MET A 613 -6.07 -14.36 -2.18
N ILE A 614 -5.61 -15.61 -2.20
CA ILE A 614 -4.80 -16.20 -1.12
C ILE A 614 -3.37 -16.32 -1.65
N HIS A 615 -2.39 -15.82 -0.91
CA HIS A 615 -0.96 -15.96 -1.19
C HIS A 615 -0.34 -16.90 -0.16
N VAL A 616 0.56 -17.77 -0.60
CA VAL A 616 1.15 -18.82 0.23
C VAL A 616 2.67 -18.77 0.14
N TYR A 617 3.32 -18.79 1.30
CA TYR A 617 4.76 -18.93 1.49
C TYR A 617 5.01 -19.97 2.58
N ASP A 618 4.79 -21.24 2.24
CA ASP A 618 4.94 -22.38 3.16
C ASP A 618 6.11 -23.28 2.73
N LYS A 619 7.09 -23.45 3.64
CA LYS A 619 8.29 -24.29 3.50
C LYS A 619 7.97 -25.79 3.41
N ASP A 620 6.83 -26.23 3.93
CA ASP A 620 6.36 -27.62 3.97
C ASP A 620 5.11 -27.87 3.12
N TRP A 621 4.80 -26.95 2.19
CA TRP A 621 3.66 -27.02 1.25
C TRP A 621 3.46 -28.41 0.63
N TYR A 622 4.45 -28.90 -0.12
CA TYR A 622 4.44 -30.19 -0.83
C TYR A 622 4.54 -31.43 0.09
N ARG A 623 4.50 -31.26 1.42
CA ARG A 623 4.62 -32.35 2.40
C ARG A 623 3.40 -32.46 3.31
N GLU A 624 2.82 -31.32 3.69
CA GLU A 624 1.73 -31.27 4.67
C GLU A 624 0.51 -30.47 4.20
N ALA A 625 0.70 -29.40 3.41
CA ALA A 625 -0.34 -28.38 3.25
C ALA A 625 -1.09 -28.42 1.91
N GLU A 626 -0.50 -28.93 0.83
CA GLU A 626 -1.10 -28.88 -0.51
C GLU A 626 -2.44 -29.64 -0.60
N GLU A 627 -2.51 -30.87 -0.10
CA GLU A 627 -3.74 -31.69 -0.13
C GLU A 627 -4.85 -31.13 0.78
N PRO A 628 -4.62 -30.82 2.08
CA PRO A 628 -5.65 -30.19 2.92
C PRO A 628 -6.11 -28.83 2.41
N PHE A 629 -5.20 -28.03 1.84
CA PHE A 629 -5.55 -26.74 1.26
C PHE A 629 -6.42 -26.89 0.01
N HIS A 630 -6.15 -27.88 -0.85
CA HIS A 630 -6.95 -28.11 -2.04
C HIS A 630 -8.38 -28.55 -1.68
N GLU A 631 -8.55 -29.45 -0.71
CA GLU A 631 -9.87 -29.85 -0.19
C GLU A 631 -10.61 -28.69 0.51
N ALA A 632 -9.92 -27.88 1.32
CA ALA A 632 -10.51 -26.67 1.92
C ALA A 632 -10.92 -25.63 0.87
N TYR A 633 -10.11 -25.46 -0.18
CA TYR A 633 -10.40 -24.58 -1.32
C TYR A 633 -11.63 -25.06 -2.10
N MET A 634 -11.75 -26.37 -2.36
CA MET A 634 -12.94 -26.96 -2.99
C MET A 634 -14.18 -26.87 -2.10
N THR A 635 -14.05 -27.08 -0.78
CA THR A 635 -15.16 -26.97 0.21
C THR A 635 -15.85 -25.60 0.18
N HIS A 636 -15.11 -24.55 -0.20
CA HIS A 636 -15.57 -23.16 -0.15
C HIS A 636 -15.72 -22.47 -1.50
N THR A 637 -15.37 -23.14 -2.60
CA THR A 637 -15.44 -22.58 -3.96
C THR A 637 -16.60 -23.18 -4.74
N SER A 638 -17.38 -22.32 -5.42
CA SER A 638 -18.49 -22.78 -6.25
C SER A 638 -18.00 -23.66 -7.40
N THR A 639 -18.69 -24.76 -7.67
CA THR A 639 -18.51 -25.59 -8.89
C THR A 639 -18.89 -24.84 -10.18
N SER A 640 -19.63 -23.73 -10.05
CA SER A 640 -19.86 -22.72 -11.09
C SER A 640 -19.41 -21.35 -10.56
N PRO A 641 -18.11 -21.03 -10.59
CA PRO A 641 -17.59 -19.75 -10.12
C PRO A 641 -17.79 -18.66 -11.18
N ASN A 642 -17.81 -17.39 -10.77
CA ASN A 642 -18.02 -16.29 -11.71
C ASN A 642 -16.72 -15.97 -12.51
N TYR A 643 -16.75 -16.23 -13.81
CA TYR A 643 -15.59 -16.07 -14.70
C TYR A 643 -15.20 -14.59 -14.93
N GLN A 644 -16.13 -13.65 -14.79
CA GLN A 644 -15.84 -12.21 -14.90
C GLN A 644 -15.03 -11.71 -13.69
N ILE A 645 -15.28 -12.26 -12.49
CA ILE A 645 -14.47 -11.98 -11.30
C ILE A 645 -13.04 -12.49 -11.51
N LEU A 646 -12.88 -13.73 -11.98
CA LEU A 646 -11.56 -14.31 -12.28
C LEU A 646 -10.81 -13.51 -13.36
N ALA A 647 -11.49 -13.05 -14.41
CA ALA A 647 -10.92 -12.17 -15.42
C ALA A 647 -10.45 -10.82 -14.84
N SER A 648 -11.23 -10.25 -13.91
CA SER A 648 -10.85 -9.00 -13.23
C SER A 648 -9.62 -9.16 -12.33
N LEU A 649 -9.39 -10.35 -11.76
CA LEU A 649 -8.20 -10.65 -10.96
C LEU A 649 -6.92 -10.77 -11.83
N ASP A 650 -7.02 -11.41 -13.00
CA ASP A 650 -5.92 -11.48 -13.97
C ASP A 650 -5.59 -10.08 -14.57
N LEU A 651 -6.61 -9.30 -14.91
CA LEU A 651 -6.47 -7.90 -15.34
C LEU A 651 -5.86 -7.00 -14.26
N GLY A 652 -6.33 -7.09 -13.01
CA GLY A 652 -5.76 -6.36 -11.89
C GLY A 652 -4.31 -6.72 -11.63
N ARG A 653 -3.97 -8.01 -11.78
CA ARG A 653 -2.60 -8.50 -11.70
C ARG A 653 -1.70 -7.98 -12.84
N ARG A 654 -2.23 -7.77 -14.05
CA ARG A 654 -1.48 -7.02 -15.09
C ARG A 654 -1.25 -5.57 -14.66
N GLN A 655 -2.27 -4.90 -14.12
CA GLN A 655 -2.15 -3.49 -13.77
C GLN A 655 -1.04 -3.26 -12.73
N VAL A 656 -0.99 -4.06 -11.66
CA VAL A 656 0.04 -3.87 -10.62
C VAL A 656 1.47 -4.17 -11.09
N GLU A 657 1.64 -5.04 -12.10
CA GLU A 657 2.93 -5.37 -12.71
C GLU A 657 3.47 -4.29 -13.68
N LEU A 658 2.61 -3.36 -14.12
CA LEU A 658 2.96 -2.30 -15.09
C LEU A 658 2.85 -0.89 -14.48
N GLU A 659 1.84 -0.66 -13.63
CA GLU A 659 1.43 0.64 -13.10
C GLU A 659 1.48 0.67 -11.55
N GLY A 660 1.64 -0.48 -10.87
CA GLY A 660 1.44 -0.60 -9.42
C GLY A 660 2.28 0.38 -8.59
N PHE A 661 3.56 0.56 -8.95
CA PHE A 661 4.43 1.53 -8.30
C PHE A 661 3.94 2.98 -8.46
N GLU A 662 3.48 3.36 -9.66
CA GLU A 662 2.91 4.70 -9.92
C GLU A 662 1.64 4.94 -9.10
N LEU A 663 0.74 3.96 -9.11
CA LEU A 663 -0.57 4.07 -8.51
C LEU A 663 -0.49 4.16 -6.98
N VAL A 664 0.41 3.39 -6.36
CA VAL A 664 0.64 3.45 -4.91
C VAL A 664 1.39 4.71 -4.51
N GLN A 665 2.41 5.13 -5.26
CA GLN A 665 3.08 6.43 -5.06
C GLN A 665 2.06 7.58 -5.07
N ARG A 666 1.19 7.63 -6.10
CA ARG A 666 0.12 8.61 -6.21
C ARG A 666 -0.86 8.56 -5.05
N GLN A 667 -1.29 7.38 -4.63
CA GLN A 667 -2.19 7.18 -3.48
C GLN A 667 -1.62 7.82 -2.20
N LEU A 668 -0.35 7.59 -1.90
CA LEU A 668 0.35 8.10 -0.71
C LEU A 668 0.58 9.62 -0.79
N ASP A 669 0.95 10.15 -1.95
CA ASP A 669 1.17 11.59 -2.17
C ASP A 669 -0.13 12.41 -2.13
N LEU A 670 -1.23 11.85 -2.63
CA LEU A 670 -2.57 12.44 -2.54
C LEU A 670 -3.08 12.45 -1.10
N ALA A 671 -2.81 11.41 -0.32
CA ALA A 671 -3.21 11.35 1.09
C ALA A 671 -2.48 12.41 1.94
N THR A 672 -1.17 12.54 1.72
CA THR A 672 -0.37 13.60 2.34
C THR A 672 -0.83 15.00 1.89
N SER A 673 -1.32 15.13 0.65
CA SER A 673 -1.90 16.41 0.19
C SER A 673 -3.17 16.79 0.97
N ILE A 674 -4.08 15.85 1.26
CA ILE A 674 -5.25 16.08 2.13
C ILE A 674 -4.78 16.48 3.54
N ALA A 675 -3.87 15.70 4.14
CA ALA A 675 -3.44 15.93 5.50
C ALA A 675 -2.69 17.27 5.68
N GLN A 676 -1.85 17.66 4.70
CA GLN A 676 -1.21 18.97 4.67
C GLN A 676 -2.22 20.12 4.46
N ALA A 677 -3.27 19.92 3.65
CA ALA A 677 -4.31 20.93 3.46
C ALA A 677 -5.07 21.22 4.76
N ILE A 678 -5.52 20.17 5.47
CA ILE A 678 -6.21 20.31 6.78
C ILE A 678 -5.29 21.02 7.79
N ALA A 679 -4.02 20.60 7.89
CA ALA A 679 -3.09 21.17 8.87
C ALA A 679 -2.66 22.63 8.58
N ARG A 680 -2.57 23.04 7.31
CA ARG A 680 -2.11 24.37 6.91
C ARG A 680 -3.25 25.40 6.78
N HIS A 681 -4.43 25.00 6.31
CA HIS A 681 -5.51 25.96 6.05
C HIS A 681 -5.99 26.61 7.35
N PRO A 682 -6.04 27.96 7.46
CA PRO A 682 -6.28 28.65 8.74
C PRO A 682 -7.58 28.25 9.44
N LEU A 683 -8.63 27.98 8.66
CA LEU A 683 -9.92 27.50 9.09
C LEU A 683 -9.92 26.00 9.44
N LEU A 684 -9.54 25.11 8.50
CA LEU A 684 -9.63 23.64 8.68
C LEU A 684 -8.91 23.17 9.95
N ARG A 685 -7.71 23.68 10.24
CA ARG A 685 -6.93 23.30 11.43
C ARG A 685 -7.57 23.69 12.78
N ARG A 686 -8.57 24.58 12.75
CA ARG A 686 -9.36 24.97 13.93
C ARG A 686 -10.50 23.98 14.14
N THR A 687 -11.22 23.61 13.08
CA THR A 687 -12.38 22.69 13.14
C THR A 687 -11.99 21.20 13.17
N PHE A 688 -10.90 20.82 12.50
CA PHE A 688 -10.49 19.43 12.28
C PHE A 688 -9.03 19.20 12.69
N ARG A 689 -8.69 17.97 13.04
CA ARG A 689 -7.30 17.53 13.26
C ARG A 689 -7.07 16.15 12.64
N VAL A 690 -6.02 16.01 11.83
CA VAL A 690 -5.56 14.68 11.39
C VAL A 690 -4.83 14.01 12.56
N LEU A 691 -5.23 12.80 12.92
CA LEU A 691 -4.53 11.99 13.91
C LEU A 691 -3.25 11.40 13.31
N SER A 692 -2.21 11.31 14.13
CA SER A 692 -0.85 10.96 13.73
C SER A 692 -0.36 9.69 14.41
N GLY A 693 0.83 9.20 14.07
CA GLY A 693 1.47 8.09 14.79
C GLY A 693 1.72 8.39 16.28
N HIS A 694 1.71 9.65 16.71
CA HIS A 694 1.77 9.99 18.13
C HIS A 694 0.42 9.84 18.86
N ASP A 695 -0.69 9.89 18.12
CA ASP A 695 -2.06 9.75 18.64
C ASP A 695 -2.57 8.31 18.55
N LEU A 696 -2.11 7.57 17.53
CA LEU A 696 -2.59 6.23 17.19
C LEU A 696 -1.69 5.09 17.69
N ILE A 697 -0.45 5.38 18.11
CA ILE A 697 0.54 4.36 18.50
C ILE A 697 1.22 4.75 19.84
N PRO A 698 1.15 3.90 20.89
CA PRO A 698 1.81 4.14 22.18
C PRO A 698 3.31 4.34 22.02
N ALA A 699 3.90 5.21 22.85
CA ALA A 699 5.31 5.56 22.78
C ALA A 699 6.28 4.40 23.04
N ALA A 700 5.81 3.27 23.59
CA ALA A 700 6.61 2.06 23.77
C ALA A 700 6.78 1.23 22.47
N ASN A 701 5.84 1.36 21.51
CA ASN A 701 5.78 0.54 20.30
C ASN A 701 6.27 1.29 19.03
N ARG A 702 7.02 2.39 19.23
CA ARG A 702 7.65 3.17 18.15
C ARG A 702 8.95 3.80 18.67
N ALA A 703 10.03 3.61 17.94
CA ALA A 703 11.31 4.29 18.15
C ALA A 703 11.29 5.71 17.54
N SER A 704 10.53 5.91 16.46
CA SER A 704 10.45 7.15 15.71
C SER A 704 9.77 8.27 16.51
N ALA A 705 10.49 9.40 16.60
CA ALA A 705 9.99 10.66 17.17
C ALA A 705 9.18 11.51 16.15
N ARG A 706 8.84 10.95 14.97
CA ARG A 706 8.20 11.67 13.86
C ARG A 706 6.71 11.30 13.77
N PRO A 707 5.77 12.25 13.98
CA PRO A 707 4.34 11.93 14.02
C PRO A 707 3.74 11.50 12.67
N MET A 708 4.29 11.99 11.54
CA MET A 708 3.92 11.52 10.20
C MET A 708 5.17 11.43 9.32
N PRO A 709 5.91 10.30 9.34
CA PRO A 709 7.20 10.16 8.67
C PRO A 709 7.21 10.53 7.18
N HIS A 710 6.25 10.01 6.40
CA HIS A 710 6.07 10.27 4.96
C HIS A 710 5.82 11.74 4.60
N ARG A 711 5.36 12.57 5.55
CA ARG A 711 5.22 14.03 5.34
C ARG A 711 6.58 14.75 5.35
N ASP A 712 7.56 14.20 6.07
CA ASP A 712 8.87 14.82 6.31
C ASP A 712 9.93 14.31 5.31
N GLY A 713 9.78 13.10 4.77
CA GLY A 713 10.62 12.56 3.69
C GLY A 713 10.46 11.05 3.49
N PHE A 714 10.93 10.54 2.34
CA PHE A 714 11.03 9.11 2.07
C PHE A 714 12.08 8.44 2.97
N SER A 715 13.22 9.09 3.25
CA SER A 715 14.24 8.57 4.16
C SER A 715 13.68 8.39 5.57
N THR A 716 12.85 9.35 5.99
CA THR A 716 12.18 9.35 7.30
C THR A 716 11.08 8.30 7.36
N MET A 717 10.31 8.10 6.27
CA MET A 717 9.35 7.00 6.18
C MET A 717 10.04 5.64 6.20
N TRP A 718 11.13 5.47 5.44
CA TRP A 718 11.92 4.24 5.34
C TRP A 718 12.40 3.77 6.71
N GLN A 719 13.04 4.67 7.47
CA GLN A 719 13.54 4.42 8.83
C GLN A 719 12.41 3.99 9.79
N ALA A 720 11.30 4.75 9.85
CA ALA A 720 10.16 4.38 10.69
C ALA A 720 9.59 3.00 10.31
N TRP A 721 9.49 2.70 9.01
CA TRP A 721 9.02 1.41 8.50
C TRP A 721 10.04 0.27 8.68
N GLU A 722 11.25 0.54 9.14
CA GLU A 722 12.31 -0.43 9.48
C GLU A 722 12.45 -0.67 11.00
N GLU A 723 12.32 0.39 11.80
CA GLU A 723 12.64 0.39 13.24
C GLU A 723 11.41 0.24 14.15
N ASP A 724 10.26 0.81 13.78
CA ASP A 724 9.08 0.86 14.66
C ASP A 724 8.35 -0.49 14.72
N GLU A 725 7.77 -0.85 15.87
CA GLU A 725 6.89 -2.03 15.94
C GLU A 725 5.61 -1.79 15.11
N PHE A 726 5.04 -0.60 15.23
CA PHE A 726 3.90 -0.13 14.43
C PHE A 726 4.20 1.16 13.68
N VAL A 727 3.65 1.26 12.47
CA VAL A 727 3.60 2.50 11.67
C VAL A 727 2.18 2.76 11.17
N VAL A 728 1.90 3.97 10.71
CA VAL A 728 0.61 4.33 10.10
C VAL A 728 0.74 4.36 8.57
N ASP A 729 -0.13 3.62 7.87
CA ASP A 729 -0.39 3.69 6.44
C ASP A 729 -0.83 5.13 6.07
N PRO A 730 -0.02 5.91 5.33
CA PRO A 730 -0.37 7.29 5.01
C PRO A 730 -1.66 7.45 4.21
N SER A 731 -2.16 6.38 3.56
CA SER A 731 -3.44 6.41 2.84
C SER A 731 -4.67 6.33 3.75
N ARG A 732 -4.50 6.15 5.07
CA ARG A 732 -5.55 6.17 6.09
C ARG A 732 -5.49 7.46 6.89
N ILE A 733 -6.45 8.34 6.61
CA ILE A 733 -6.48 9.71 7.10
C ILE A 733 -7.60 9.81 8.13
N THR A 734 -7.32 9.36 9.34
CA THR A 734 -8.24 9.49 10.47
C THR A 734 -8.28 10.95 10.92
N VAL A 735 -9.41 11.61 10.71
CA VAL A 735 -9.65 13.01 11.09
C VAL A 735 -10.52 13.05 12.33
N GLU A 736 -10.02 13.64 13.40
CA GLU A 736 -10.81 14.04 14.57
C GLU A 736 -11.75 15.20 14.20
N ILE A 737 -13.03 15.01 14.54
CA ILE A 737 -14.11 15.99 14.35
C ILE A 737 -14.67 16.55 15.67
N SER A 738 -14.12 16.18 16.84
CA SER A 738 -14.62 16.56 18.19
C SER A 738 -15.00 18.04 18.37
N ARG A 739 -14.39 18.95 17.59
CA ARG A 739 -14.59 20.40 17.68
C ARG A 739 -15.77 20.93 16.83
N THR A 740 -16.43 20.10 16.04
CA THR A 740 -17.70 20.47 15.36
C THR A 740 -18.89 20.46 16.31
N GLY A 741 -18.79 19.75 17.44
CA GLY A 741 -19.91 19.46 18.32
C GLY A 741 -20.95 18.52 17.71
N VAL A 742 -20.56 17.73 16.69
CA VAL A 742 -21.39 16.74 15.99
C VAL A 742 -20.68 15.40 15.99
N ASP A 743 -21.41 14.31 16.20
CA ASP A 743 -20.87 12.95 16.21
C ASP A 743 -20.57 12.41 14.80
N GLY A 744 -19.84 11.30 14.74
CA GLY A 744 -19.43 10.70 13.47
C GLY A 744 -20.53 10.05 12.64
N ASP A 745 -21.71 9.71 13.17
CA ASP A 745 -22.79 9.18 12.34
C ASP A 745 -23.55 10.32 11.64
N THR A 746 -23.92 11.37 12.39
CA THR A 746 -24.51 12.59 11.80
C THR A 746 -23.53 13.29 10.86
N PHE A 747 -22.23 13.35 11.19
CA PHE A 747 -21.22 13.92 10.28
C PHE A 747 -21.09 13.12 8.97
N LYS A 748 -21.16 11.79 9.03
CA LYS A 748 -21.13 10.92 7.85
C LYS A 748 -22.39 11.09 6.99
N HIS A 749 -23.57 10.95 7.59
CA HIS A 749 -24.82 10.93 6.83
C HIS A 749 -25.27 12.33 6.41
N GLU A 750 -25.54 13.24 7.35
CA GLU A 750 -26.15 14.55 7.06
C GLU A 750 -25.16 15.58 6.49
N HIS A 751 -23.89 15.52 6.88
CA HIS A 751 -22.88 16.52 6.47
C HIS A 751 -22.04 16.10 5.26
N LEU A 752 -21.79 14.80 5.02
CA LEU A 752 -20.99 14.32 3.88
C LEU A 752 -21.82 13.62 2.80
N MET A 753 -22.55 12.56 3.14
CA MET A 753 -23.23 11.71 2.17
C MET A 753 -24.44 12.40 1.53
N ASP A 754 -25.42 12.82 2.33
CA ASP A 754 -26.70 13.34 1.82
C ASP A 754 -26.55 14.74 1.20
N ARG A 755 -25.59 15.53 1.69
CA ARG A 755 -25.38 16.93 1.29
C ARG A 755 -24.38 17.11 0.14
N TYR A 756 -23.34 16.27 0.06
CA TYR A 756 -22.25 16.43 -0.92
C TYR A 756 -21.88 15.13 -1.67
N GLY A 757 -22.56 14.01 -1.41
CA GLY A 757 -22.29 12.73 -2.06
C GLY A 757 -20.98 12.06 -1.62
N ILE A 758 -20.32 12.56 -0.57
CA ILE A 758 -19.03 12.02 -0.11
C ILE A 758 -19.29 10.79 0.77
N GLN A 759 -19.00 9.61 0.23
CA GLN A 759 -19.12 8.33 0.95
C GLN A 759 -17.88 8.08 1.82
N VAL A 760 -18.10 7.63 3.06
CA VAL A 760 -17.03 7.25 4.00
C VAL A 760 -17.33 5.89 4.64
N ASN A 761 -16.32 5.03 4.71
CA ASN A 761 -16.46 3.64 5.14
C ASN A 761 -16.54 3.46 6.67
N LYS A 762 -15.87 4.32 7.45
CA LYS A 762 -15.84 4.24 8.92
C LYS A 762 -15.85 5.63 9.55
N THR A 763 -16.63 5.73 10.61
CA THR A 763 -16.59 6.79 11.62
C THR A 763 -16.55 6.15 13.02
N SER A 764 -16.03 6.89 14.00
CA SER A 764 -16.26 6.60 15.42
C SER A 764 -17.27 7.60 15.99
N ARG A 765 -17.36 7.74 17.33
CA ARG A 765 -18.13 8.84 17.93
C ARG A 765 -17.58 10.22 17.52
N ASN A 766 -16.27 10.36 17.36
CA ASN A 766 -15.57 11.64 17.19
C ASN A 766 -14.48 11.65 16.10
N THR A 767 -14.36 10.59 15.29
CA THR A 767 -13.46 10.56 14.13
C THR A 767 -14.15 10.13 12.84
N VAL A 768 -13.56 10.54 11.70
CA VAL A 768 -13.94 10.14 10.34
C VAL A 768 -12.70 9.68 9.58
N LEU A 769 -12.75 8.49 8.98
CA LEU A 769 -11.61 7.90 8.28
C LEU A 769 -11.76 8.10 6.77
N PHE A 770 -11.07 9.11 6.24
CA PHE A 770 -10.90 9.24 4.79
C PHE A 770 -9.80 8.28 4.30
N MET A 771 -9.99 7.68 3.13
CA MET A 771 -9.03 6.73 2.56
C MET A 771 -8.77 7.07 1.10
N THR A 772 -7.50 7.18 0.71
CA THR A 772 -7.12 7.21 -0.71
C THR A 772 -6.89 5.78 -1.22
N ASN A 773 -7.12 5.59 -2.51
CA ASN A 773 -6.88 4.32 -3.22
C ASN A 773 -6.26 4.60 -4.60
N ILE A 774 -5.84 3.56 -5.31
CA ILE A 774 -5.22 3.66 -6.64
C ILE A 774 -6.09 4.37 -7.71
N GLY A 775 -7.41 4.46 -7.51
CA GLY A 775 -8.35 5.18 -8.39
C GLY A 775 -8.66 6.62 -7.96
N THR A 776 -8.01 7.13 -6.90
CA THR A 776 -8.30 8.46 -6.34
C THR A 776 -7.66 9.55 -7.19
N SER A 777 -8.46 10.53 -7.63
CA SER A 777 -7.98 11.61 -8.51
C SER A 777 -7.61 12.89 -7.74
N ARG A 778 -6.76 13.74 -8.34
CA ARG A 778 -6.49 15.11 -7.84
C ARG A 778 -7.78 15.94 -7.68
N SER A 779 -8.75 15.77 -8.59
CA SER A 779 -10.04 16.46 -8.55
C SER A 779 -10.90 15.99 -7.36
N SER A 780 -10.88 14.70 -7.05
CA SER A 780 -11.56 14.12 -5.88
C SER A 780 -10.98 14.67 -4.56
N VAL A 781 -9.64 14.81 -4.49
CA VAL A 781 -8.95 15.45 -3.36
C VAL A 781 -9.32 16.93 -3.24
N GLY A 782 -9.35 17.67 -4.35
CA GLY A 782 -9.77 19.08 -4.38
C GLY A 782 -11.20 19.27 -3.86
N TYR A 783 -12.14 18.45 -4.35
CA TYR A 783 -13.54 18.49 -3.92
C TYR A 783 -13.73 18.16 -2.44
N LEU A 784 -12.99 17.17 -1.90
CA LEU A 784 -13.01 16.88 -0.46
C LEU A 784 -12.51 18.07 0.37
N ILE A 785 -11.43 18.73 -0.05
CA ILE A 785 -10.91 19.91 0.65
C ILE A 785 -11.91 21.07 0.58
N GLU A 786 -12.54 21.30 -0.58
CA GLU A 786 -13.59 22.32 -0.77
C GLU A 786 -14.80 22.08 0.14
N VAL A 787 -15.27 20.83 0.25
CA VAL A 787 -16.38 20.45 1.13
C VAL A 787 -16.00 20.59 2.60
N LEU A 788 -14.78 20.21 2.99
CA LEU A 788 -14.30 20.41 4.37
C LEU A 788 -14.20 21.90 4.71
N VAL A 789 -13.84 22.78 3.77
CA VAL A 789 -13.86 24.25 3.99
C VAL A 789 -15.29 24.73 4.23
N LYS A 790 -16.22 24.40 3.34
CA LYS A 790 -17.65 24.77 3.47
C LYS A 790 -18.30 24.27 4.76
N LEU A 791 -17.93 23.06 5.20
CA LEU A 791 -18.36 22.53 6.50
C LEU A 791 -17.74 23.30 7.67
N ALA A 792 -16.45 23.63 7.60
CA ALA A 792 -15.79 24.38 8.65
C ALA A 792 -16.29 25.83 8.79
N GLU A 793 -16.65 26.50 7.68
CA GLU A 793 -17.31 27.81 7.69
C GLU A 793 -18.64 27.72 8.44
N ARG A 794 -19.49 26.77 8.05
CA ARG A 794 -20.78 26.50 8.68
C ARG A 794 -20.65 26.18 10.17
N PHE A 795 -19.68 25.37 10.58
CA PHE A 795 -19.49 25.03 12.00
C PHE A 795 -18.98 26.22 12.82
N GLU A 796 -18.24 27.18 12.24
CA GLU A 796 -17.96 28.44 12.93
C GLU A 796 -19.23 29.29 13.12
N GLU A 797 -20.08 29.41 12.09
CA GLU A 797 -21.36 30.12 12.19
C GLU A 797 -22.29 29.51 13.26
N GLU A 798 -22.47 28.18 13.23
CA GLU A 798 -23.30 27.45 14.20
C GLU A 798 -22.72 27.51 15.63
N THR A 799 -21.39 27.52 15.78
CA THR A 799 -20.75 27.68 17.10
C THR A 799 -20.91 29.10 17.63
N GLN A 800 -20.73 30.13 16.79
CA GLN A 800 -20.92 31.53 17.21
C GLN A 800 -22.37 31.81 17.65
N ALA A 801 -23.36 31.23 16.98
CA ALA A 801 -24.76 31.29 17.41
C ALA A 801 -24.95 30.63 18.80
N ARG A 802 -24.47 29.40 18.99
CA ARG A 802 -24.56 28.68 20.28
C ARG A 802 -23.85 29.40 21.43
N GLU A 803 -22.71 30.05 21.17
CA GLU A 803 -22.00 30.84 22.19
C GLU A 803 -22.72 32.16 22.56
N ILE A 804 -23.55 32.70 21.66
CA ILE A 804 -24.45 33.83 21.97
C ILE A 804 -25.63 33.37 22.83
N ASP A 805 -26.23 32.23 22.50
CA ASP A 805 -27.38 31.65 23.24
C ASP A 805 -26.98 30.97 24.56
N GLY A 806 -25.69 30.79 24.81
CA GLY A 806 -25.13 30.22 26.05
C GLY A 806 -25.08 28.69 26.08
N GLU A 807 -25.46 28.02 24.99
CA GLU A 807 -25.47 26.56 24.87
C GLU A 807 -24.08 26.01 24.50
N ARG A 808 -23.24 25.74 25.50
CA ARG A 808 -22.03 24.91 25.29
C ARG A 808 -22.36 23.43 25.50
N PRO A 809 -22.24 22.57 24.47
CA PRO A 809 -22.37 21.12 24.65
C PRO A 809 -21.32 20.62 25.64
N ALA A 810 -21.76 19.88 26.66
CA ALA A 810 -20.84 19.12 27.50
C ALA A 810 -20.24 17.98 26.66
N PRO A 811 -18.95 17.65 26.81
CA PRO A 811 -18.39 16.44 26.21
C PRO A 811 -19.17 15.22 26.73
N ALA A 812 -19.78 14.47 25.81
CA ALA A 812 -20.45 13.22 26.17
C ALA A 812 -19.41 12.24 26.73
N PRO A 813 -19.64 11.60 27.88
CA PRO A 813 -18.68 10.68 28.47
C PRO A 813 -18.50 9.46 27.55
N MET A 814 -17.25 9.15 27.21
CA MET A 814 -16.90 7.86 26.61
C MET A 814 -16.32 6.95 27.69
N PRO A 815 -16.96 5.82 28.03
CA PRO A 815 -16.39 4.79 28.87
C PRO A 815 -15.22 4.12 28.12
N PRO A 816 -14.33 3.41 28.84
CA PRO A 816 -13.29 2.63 28.18
C PRO A 816 -13.88 1.57 27.25
N LEU A 817 -13.11 1.24 26.23
CA LEU A 817 -13.39 0.09 25.37
C LEU A 817 -13.19 -1.20 26.19
N PRO A 818 -14.15 -2.16 26.19
CA PRO A 818 -14.11 -3.30 27.10
C PRO A 818 -13.30 -4.47 26.51
N ASP A 819 -12.34 -5.02 27.26
CA ASP A 819 -11.58 -6.23 26.90
C ASP A 819 -12.48 -7.46 26.65
N PHE A 820 -12.01 -8.52 25.98
CA PHE A 820 -12.81 -9.74 25.89
C PHE A 820 -12.85 -10.44 27.25
N SER A 821 -14.06 -10.52 27.80
CA SER A 821 -14.42 -11.42 28.89
C SER A 821 -13.96 -12.86 28.65
N ALA A 822 -13.59 -13.56 29.73
CA ALA A 822 -13.31 -14.99 29.68
C ALA A 822 -14.51 -15.82 29.15
N PHE A 823 -14.20 -16.99 28.59
CA PHE A 823 -15.21 -18.01 28.33
C PHE A 823 -15.83 -18.54 29.64
N ALA A 824 -17.10 -18.92 29.60
CA ALA A 824 -17.75 -19.60 30.71
C ALA A 824 -17.10 -20.98 30.98
N PRO A 825 -17.19 -21.55 32.21
CA PRO A 825 -16.55 -22.81 32.55
C PRO A 825 -16.89 -24.00 31.62
N ASP A 826 -18.10 -24.05 31.06
CA ASP A 826 -18.54 -25.04 30.06
C ASP A 826 -17.73 -25.00 28.75
N TYR A 827 -17.02 -23.89 28.47
CA TYR A 827 -16.37 -23.59 27.19
C TYR A 827 -14.88 -23.25 27.32
N ALA A 828 -14.41 -22.79 28.48
CA ALA A 828 -13.03 -22.41 28.75
C ALA A 828 -12.05 -23.60 28.79
N SER A 829 -10.77 -23.32 29.03
CA SER A 829 -9.76 -24.34 29.38
C SER A 829 -9.72 -24.59 30.89
N ALA A 830 -9.37 -25.82 31.28
CA ALA A 830 -9.37 -26.25 32.69
C ALA A 830 -8.16 -25.75 33.51
N ASP A 831 -7.21 -25.09 32.86
CA ASP A 831 -5.92 -24.62 33.37
C ASP A 831 -5.87 -23.10 33.60
N GLY A 832 -6.90 -22.36 33.18
CA GLY A 832 -6.96 -20.90 33.25
C GLY A 832 -6.44 -20.15 32.02
N LEU A 833 -6.03 -20.86 30.96
CA LEU A 833 -5.62 -20.25 29.68
C LEU A 833 -6.85 -19.69 28.92
N PRO A 834 -6.68 -18.66 28.07
CA PRO A 834 -7.80 -17.92 27.48
C PRO A 834 -8.51 -18.62 26.31
N ASP A 835 -8.08 -19.82 25.90
CA ASP A 835 -8.71 -20.55 24.78
C ASP A 835 -10.05 -21.20 25.15
N GLY A 836 -11.03 -21.11 24.26
CA GLY A 836 -12.35 -21.71 24.47
C GLY A 836 -13.08 -22.25 23.24
N ASP A 837 -14.06 -23.13 23.49
CA ASP A 837 -14.93 -23.76 22.50
C ASP A 837 -16.09 -22.84 22.07
N LEU A 838 -15.74 -21.91 21.17
CA LEU A 838 -16.66 -21.06 20.43
C LEU A 838 -17.76 -21.85 19.70
N ARG A 839 -17.47 -23.06 19.23
CA ARG A 839 -18.35 -23.85 18.36
C ARG A 839 -19.52 -24.46 19.12
N THR A 840 -19.25 -25.12 20.24
CA THR A 840 -20.31 -25.76 21.05
C THR A 840 -21.24 -24.71 21.65
N ALA A 841 -20.69 -23.56 22.10
CA ALA A 841 -21.50 -22.43 22.54
C ALA A 841 -22.39 -21.86 21.42
N PHE A 842 -21.83 -21.66 20.21
CA PHE A 842 -22.60 -21.19 19.04
C PHE A 842 -23.76 -22.14 18.70
N PHE A 843 -23.52 -23.45 18.62
CA PHE A 843 -24.58 -24.42 18.30
C PHE A 843 -25.61 -24.62 19.44
N ARG A 844 -25.23 -24.47 20.72
CA ARG A 844 -26.19 -24.35 21.83
C ARG A 844 -27.06 -23.09 21.64
N GLY A 845 -26.45 -21.96 21.31
CA GLY A 845 -27.09 -20.67 21.12
C GLY A 845 -28.06 -20.56 19.95
N GLN A 846 -28.02 -21.46 18.95
CA GLN A 846 -29.05 -21.53 17.89
C GLN A 846 -30.31 -22.30 18.31
N ARG A 847 -30.29 -23.07 19.41
CA ARG A 847 -31.45 -23.84 19.88
C ARG A 847 -32.35 -22.95 20.72
N ARG A 848 -33.56 -22.63 20.23
CA ARG A 848 -34.52 -21.74 20.93
C ARG A 848 -34.85 -22.17 22.38
N ALA A 849 -34.79 -23.46 22.69
CA ALA A 849 -35.00 -23.97 24.04
C ALA A 849 -33.87 -23.60 25.02
N ASN A 850 -32.65 -23.41 24.51
CA ASN A 850 -31.42 -23.22 25.29
C ASN A 850 -31.07 -21.72 25.48
N ILE A 851 -31.92 -20.81 24.98
CA ILE A 851 -31.69 -19.37 25.05
C ILE A 851 -32.83 -18.63 25.74
N GLU A 852 -32.49 -17.47 26.29
CA GLU A 852 -33.43 -16.43 26.66
C GLU A 852 -33.03 -15.09 26.03
N HIS A 853 -33.93 -14.12 26.17
CA HIS A 853 -33.84 -12.79 25.59
C HIS A 853 -34.01 -11.78 26.73
N LEU A 854 -32.98 -10.98 27.00
CA LEU A 854 -32.92 -10.09 28.15
C LEU A 854 -32.61 -8.66 27.69
N SER A 855 -33.49 -7.73 28.04
CA SER A 855 -33.22 -6.30 27.84
C SER A 855 -31.98 -5.88 28.62
N HIS A 856 -31.33 -4.80 28.17
CA HIS A 856 -30.11 -4.30 28.78
C HIS A 856 -30.23 -4.14 30.31
N ALA A 857 -31.28 -3.47 30.80
CA ALA A 857 -31.51 -3.29 32.24
C ALA A 857 -31.65 -4.61 33.03
N GLN A 858 -32.34 -5.61 32.48
CA GLN A 858 -32.46 -6.93 33.11
C GLN A 858 -31.14 -7.69 33.14
N LEU A 859 -30.26 -7.43 32.17
CA LEU A 859 -28.95 -8.06 32.10
C LEU A 859 -27.98 -7.40 33.10
N THR A 860 -27.98 -6.07 33.18
CA THR A 860 -27.25 -5.31 34.22
C THR A 860 -27.70 -5.70 35.63
N GLU A 861 -29.00 -5.83 35.88
CA GLU A 861 -29.52 -6.29 37.19
C GLU A 861 -29.01 -7.69 37.56
N ARG A 862 -28.88 -8.60 36.58
CA ARG A 862 -28.33 -9.95 36.82
C ARG A 862 -26.82 -9.94 37.09
N VAL A 863 -26.03 -9.19 36.32
CA VAL A 863 -24.57 -9.12 36.52
C VAL A 863 -24.24 -8.45 37.86
N ALA A 864 -24.88 -7.31 38.16
CA ALA A 864 -24.77 -6.65 39.48
C ALA A 864 -25.29 -7.53 40.65
N GLY A 865 -26.23 -8.43 40.37
CA GLY A 865 -26.68 -9.48 41.29
C GLY A 865 -25.71 -10.66 41.49
N GLY A 866 -24.56 -10.67 40.79
CA GLY A 866 -23.53 -11.70 40.89
C GLY A 866 -23.75 -12.92 39.99
N ALA A 867 -24.74 -12.91 39.09
CA ALA A 867 -24.90 -13.95 38.08
C ALA A 867 -23.80 -13.85 37.01
N LYS A 868 -23.62 -14.90 36.21
CA LYS A 868 -22.62 -14.95 35.12
C LYS A 868 -23.26 -15.30 33.77
N PRO A 869 -24.07 -14.39 33.18
CA PRO A 869 -24.81 -14.67 31.96
C PRO A 869 -23.86 -14.97 30.80
N VAL A 870 -24.12 -16.03 30.03
CA VAL A 870 -23.25 -16.44 28.92
C VAL A 870 -23.87 -16.01 27.59
N SER A 871 -23.09 -15.35 26.72
CA SER A 871 -23.57 -14.94 25.39
C SER A 871 -23.89 -16.15 24.50
N ALA A 872 -25.08 -16.15 23.89
CA ALA A 872 -25.51 -17.15 22.92
C ALA A 872 -25.22 -16.75 21.45
N GLY A 873 -24.49 -15.65 21.23
CA GLY A 873 -24.28 -15.07 19.90
C GLY A 873 -23.08 -14.13 19.83
N PHE A 874 -22.76 -13.68 18.62
CA PHE A 874 -21.88 -12.53 18.44
C PHE A 874 -22.66 -11.25 18.70
N VAL A 875 -22.06 -10.28 19.41
CA VAL A 875 -22.56 -8.91 19.51
C VAL A 875 -21.50 -7.98 18.93
N THR A 876 -21.80 -7.31 17.82
CA THR A 876 -20.86 -6.41 17.12
C THR A 876 -21.51 -5.04 16.88
N PRO A 877 -21.20 -4.04 17.72
CA PRO A 877 -21.59 -2.66 17.47
C PRO A 877 -20.67 -1.97 16.44
N TYR A 878 -21.22 -0.94 15.78
CA TYR A 878 -20.50 -0.03 14.90
C TYR A 878 -20.70 1.42 15.42
N PRO A 879 -19.66 2.11 15.93
CA PRO A 879 -18.30 1.63 16.19
C PRO A 879 -18.24 0.57 17.31
N PRO A 880 -17.13 -0.19 17.45
CA PRO A 880 -15.89 -0.10 16.68
C PRO A 880 -15.85 -0.99 15.42
N GLY A 881 -16.77 -1.96 15.30
CA GLY A 881 -17.03 -2.74 14.07
C GLY A 881 -16.64 -4.23 14.10
N PHE A 882 -16.06 -4.72 15.20
CA PHE A 882 -15.78 -6.12 15.52
C PHE A 882 -16.53 -6.54 16.79
N PRO A 883 -16.63 -7.83 17.14
CA PRO A 883 -17.43 -8.26 18.28
C PRO A 883 -16.89 -7.77 19.64
N VAL A 884 -17.79 -7.31 20.51
CA VAL A 884 -17.52 -7.10 21.95
C VAL A 884 -17.85 -8.35 22.77
N LEU A 885 -18.70 -9.22 22.24
CA LEU A 885 -18.99 -10.56 22.77
C LEU A 885 -19.00 -11.60 21.64
N VAL A 886 -18.50 -12.80 21.91
CA VAL A 886 -18.68 -14.00 21.07
C VAL A 886 -19.48 -15.08 21.83
N PRO A 887 -20.05 -16.08 21.14
CA PRO A 887 -20.73 -17.20 21.80
C PRO A 887 -19.83 -17.89 22.84
N GLY A 888 -20.36 -18.12 24.04
CA GLY A 888 -19.67 -18.83 25.13
C GLY A 888 -18.89 -17.92 26.10
N GLN A 889 -18.77 -16.63 25.80
CA GLN A 889 -18.20 -15.64 26.72
C GLN A 889 -19.20 -15.16 27.77
N LEU A 890 -18.69 -14.73 28.93
CA LEU A 890 -19.47 -14.10 29.98
C LEU A 890 -19.82 -12.65 29.64
N VAL A 891 -21.03 -12.21 29.95
CA VAL A 891 -21.38 -10.78 29.92
C VAL A 891 -20.92 -10.13 31.23
N THR A 892 -20.17 -9.04 31.12
CA THR A 892 -19.63 -8.27 32.25
C THR A 892 -20.17 -6.85 32.26
N ASP A 893 -20.00 -6.13 33.38
CA ASP A 893 -20.48 -4.76 33.53
C ASP A 893 -19.78 -3.79 32.56
N GLU A 894 -18.49 -3.96 32.26
CA GLU A 894 -17.76 -3.10 31.32
C GLU A 894 -18.31 -3.20 29.89
N VAL A 895 -18.71 -4.40 29.48
CA VAL A 895 -19.38 -4.62 28.18
C VAL A 895 -20.75 -3.96 28.17
N LEU A 896 -21.49 -3.98 29.29
CA LEU A 896 -22.79 -3.34 29.39
C LEU A 896 -22.66 -1.80 29.39
N ASP A 897 -21.78 -1.23 30.20
CA ASP A 897 -21.51 0.21 30.24
C ASP A 897 -21.07 0.76 28.88
N PHE A 898 -20.18 0.04 28.17
CA PHE A 898 -19.82 0.38 26.80
C PHE A 898 -21.02 0.33 25.85
N MET A 899 -21.86 -0.69 25.94
CA MET A 899 -23.06 -0.83 25.11
C MET A 899 -24.15 0.21 25.42
N ALA A 900 -24.18 0.77 26.63
CA ALA A 900 -25.17 1.75 27.07
C ALA A 900 -24.98 3.15 26.45
N VAL A 901 -23.76 3.50 26.02
CA VAL A 901 -23.40 4.81 25.46
C VAL A 901 -23.36 4.86 23.93
N LEU A 902 -23.68 3.75 23.26
CA LEU A 902 -23.68 3.67 21.81
C LEU A 902 -24.95 4.29 21.24
N ASP A 903 -24.84 5.53 20.75
CA ASP A 903 -25.93 6.24 20.07
C ASP A 903 -26.29 5.66 18.69
N THR A 904 -25.67 4.54 18.29
CA THR A 904 -25.77 3.98 16.93
C THR A 904 -26.83 2.88 16.82
N ARG A 905 -27.45 2.79 15.64
CA ARG A 905 -28.54 1.84 15.36
C ARG A 905 -28.04 0.51 14.78
N GLU A 906 -26.78 0.43 14.37
CA GLU A 906 -26.20 -0.76 13.74
C GLU A 906 -25.39 -1.59 14.75
N ILE A 907 -26.10 -2.49 15.46
CA ILE A 907 -25.50 -3.47 16.37
C ILE A 907 -25.89 -4.87 15.88
N HIS A 908 -24.95 -5.58 15.28
CA HIS A 908 -25.21 -6.92 14.73
C HIS A 908 -25.31 -7.93 15.88
N GLY A 909 -26.40 -8.70 15.92
CA GLY A 909 -26.65 -9.74 16.92
C GLY A 909 -27.40 -9.27 18.17
N TYR A 910 -27.60 -7.97 18.33
CA TYR A 910 -28.51 -7.37 19.31
C TYR A 910 -29.86 -7.03 18.64
N ASP A 911 -30.95 -7.08 19.41
CA ASP A 911 -32.31 -6.73 18.97
C ASP A 911 -32.86 -5.73 20.00
N PRO A 912 -33.05 -4.43 19.68
CA PRO A 912 -33.50 -3.45 20.68
C PRO A 912 -34.87 -3.73 21.32
N LEU A 913 -35.70 -4.60 20.74
CA LEU A 913 -37.02 -4.97 21.28
C LEU A 913 -36.98 -6.26 22.12
N ARG A 914 -35.98 -7.12 21.91
CA ARG A 914 -35.81 -8.40 22.65
C ARG A 914 -34.59 -8.41 23.58
N GLY A 915 -33.68 -7.47 23.41
CA GLY A 915 -32.39 -7.44 24.06
C GLY A 915 -31.43 -8.54 23.61
N TYR A 916 -30.45 -8.81 24.47
CA TYR A 916 -29.35 -9.75 24.23
C TYR A 916 -29.84 -11.19 24.15
N ARG A 917 -29.16 -12.02 23.33
CA ARG A 917 -29.33 -13.48 23.30
C ARG A 917 -28.39 -14.12 24.32
N ILE A 918 -28.95 -14.67 25.38
CA ILE A 918 -28.22 -15.26 26.51
C ILE A 918 -28.51 -16.77 26.56
N LEU A 919 -27.50 -17.59 26.84
CA LEU A 919 -27.66 -19.02 27.10
C LEU A 919 -28.33 -19.19 28.47
N ARG A 920 -29.29 -20.12 28.55
CA ARG A 920 -29.85 -20.52 29.84
C ARG A 920 -28.85 -21.35 30.62
N GLU A 921 -28.84 -21.13 31.93
CA GLU A 921 -28.36 -22.11 32.91
C GLU A 921 -29.30 -23.34 32.87
N ASP A 922 -28.76 -24.55 33.04
CA ASP A 922 -29.50 -25.84 32.95
C ASP A 922 -30.10 -26.28 34.30
#